data_AF-A0A822DS75-F1
#
_entry.id   AF-A0A822DS75-F1
#
_cell.length_a   1.000
_cell.length_b   1.000
_cell.length_c   1.000
_cell.angle_alpha   90.00
_cell.angle_beta   90.00
_cell.angle_gamma   90.00
#
_symmetry.space_group_name_H-M   'P 1'
#
loop_
_entity.id
_entity.type
_entity.pdbx_description
1 polymer ?
#
loop_
_entity_poly.entity_id
_entity_poly.type
_entity_poly.pdbx_seq_one_letter_code
_entity_poly.pdbx_strand_id
1 'polypeptide(L)'
;MNDAIQRIRIEAEQDKQNKIKEVNNAKEKYKQLMNVVHNTSCDYTNNRHKMKRCQRCKTLKEANQIKVKVYECPMPLAHESALAVIFELQMPIEIRCYRDIIWQFTNRSNSQLENCMYEWLNVPSHGSKLKSFCTGLNNHKVRLVSSTKSISQTHYSTPPSIAHTSIEGFLFENSLKIQISPTKPIGFEDEVRILTPQLDHPDYKQLQFTVSTTQFVQNDVIAQLSNYSTRLKPSQIIEFGSFRSGHRLQWWNLLTILEMDSLSFAEESVAILIIHTILQYGPLISESKTFSESWCPESHQQLLEDHFVNELIVRLNHHLDDCQLNWQNELVLVVITMITMRILSICNTNMENKTVNLILKCRKIGEKWIDLISKSIQTTSPSALDEIEKLRLKMITVGVSCILTFLTDQQRINLLLSSNEHIVSLIKAVTTVHDNIILTKHRVNISTFVRNMMRFSEYVIVMIQPTVAKFLQKTFYQGLNEFTVIYWAVTKRKGSMNGLWTKRTENPYDGWYDCQYESRVISIDCISGTFLIDNMTIGFLPDKIILHETFVRVFDDHIFEVQVADSSNTYITKHSYHDTGLVQYEFYFNNRINQLIIKEQYIHTNDILQLIPHSFFKNELPDMFVSNYSHWWNSKNQTIEFRPIHFKDINFLNNKSYIMFINRGYVTTTEQFNPQILINQSSVFFQSLFNRYFSRLDDKPYIYMMLNNIDQTNFIVHIHLSRLGIAFQYDPRTNIIISREYSDMCIDEHQLFGSLTGLMSGLLLSPLSVNKRKMECYPYRKLIVPFGELHSEKISNIDYQTVIIHRSSSVSFLHQYFVFILNDRLKILQSTDSPTGWLYLALLHAMTSHTLPDQYTGMTGMERAFQLLNSAGCWSDQPFDSLSLNMLSQIAAISPKVDYYPEHLTYMEKIDWNKNGIPYSMQHFGYYLLAKRLIETSQQLEFMYSPSISTKMPEIFENKLYNESLLKKLYWNYRDSYNPIARLPKEIEENMLCSLYVTPYQPTPNSCSYAINHTVVRPIDDLYKNGNVNLKDCSRQHWLPLSQWFNDENNLKTIWIGLLKMIHNLK
;
A
#
# COMPACT_ATOMS: atom_id res chain seq x y z
N MET A 1 -19.57 23.84 0.69
CA MET A 1 -19.41 24.90 1.72
C MET A 1 -20.74 25.29 2.39
N ASN A 2 -21.78 25.72 1.67
CA ASN A 2 -23.07 26.09 2.29
C ASN A 2 -23.71 24.95 3.11
N ASP A 3 -23.67 23.72 2.60
CA ASP A 3 -24.13 22.53 3.34
C ASP A 3 -23.37 22.32 4.66
N ALA A 4 -22.06 22.57 4.67
CA ALA A 4 -21.23 22.46 5.87
C ALA A 4 -21.63 23.54 6.90
N ILE A 5 -21.86 24.78 6.45
CA ILE A 5 -22.37 25.87 7.30
C ILE A 5 -23.73 25.49 7.90
N GLN A 6 -24.64 24.93 7.11
CA GLN A 6 -25.95 24.52 7.61
C GLN A 6 -25.86 23.42 8.67
N ARG A 7 -25.04 22.38 8.43
CA ARG A 7 -24.82 21.30 9.41
C ARG A 7 -24.27 21.84 10.72
N ILE A 8 -23.25 22.71 10.66
CA ILE A 8 -22.65 23.29 11.86
C ILE A 8 -23.65 24.20 12.59
N ARG A 9 -24.48 24.96 11.87
CA ARG A 9 -25.52 25.80 12.50
C ARG A 9 -26.60 24.95 13.20
N ILE A 10 -27.01 23.83 12.62
CA ILE A 10 -27.95 22.89 13.25
C ILE A 10 -27.34 22.32 14.53
N GLU A 11 -26.08 21.88 14.48
CA GLU A 11 -25.38 21.35 15.65
C GLU A 11 -25.17 22.42 16.73
N ALA A 12 -24.82 23.65 16.34
CA ALA A 12 -24.67 24.77 17.26
C ALA A 12 -25.99 25.15 17.94
N GLU A 13 -27.11 25.12 17.21
CA GLU A 13 -28.44 25.35 17.80
C GLU A 13 -28.82 24.23 18.78
N GLN A 14 -28.55 22.96 18.44
CA GLN A 14 -28.75 21.84 19.36
C GLN A 14 -27.91 21.98 20.64
N ASP A 15 -26.63 22.36 20.50
CA ASP A 15 -25.74 22.60 21.64
C ASP A 15 -26.24 23.77 22.51
N LYS A 16 -26.73 24.83 21.87
CA LYS A 16 -27.34 25.97 22.56
C LYS A 16 -28.57 25.53 23.36
N GLN A 17 -29.46 24.72 22.77
CA GLN A 17 -30.62 24.17 23.47
C GLN A 17 -30.23 23.23 24.63
N ASN A 18 -29.20 22.40 24.44
CA ASN A 18 -28.67 21.53 25.49
C ASN A 18 -28.05 22.34 26.63
N LYS A 19 -27.35 23.42 26.33
CA LYS A 19 -26.81 24.34 27.33
C LYS A 19 -27.92 25.05 28.10
N ILE A 20 -28.99 25.48 27.44
CA ILE A 20 -30.18 26.06 28.10
C ILE A 20 -30.78 25.07 29.10
N LYS A 21 -30.94 23.79 28.70
CA LYS A 21 -31.40 22.72 29.60
C LYS A 21 -30.47 22.50 30.79
N GLU A 22 -29.15 22.46 30.56
CA GLU A 22 -28.14 22.32 31.62
C GLU A 22 -28.25 23.46 32.64
N VAL A 23 -28.35 24.71 32.18
CA VAL A 23 -28.48 25.89 33.03
C VAL A 23 -29.82 25.87 33.79
N ASN A 24 -30.93 25.48 33.16
CA ASN A 24 -32.23 25.37 33.81
C ASN A 24 -32.23 24.30 34.92
N ASN A 25 -31.70 23.12 34.63
CA ASN A 25 -31.56 22.04 35.63
C ASN A 25 -30.68 22.48 36.81
N ALA A 26 -29.59 23.20 36.54
CA ALA A 26 -28.72 23.74 37.57
C ALA A 26 -29.42 24.82 38.42
N LYS A 27 -30.23 25.69 37.81
CA LYS A 27 -31.05 26.69 38.51
C LYS A 27 -32.16 26.05 39.34
N GLU A 28 -32.83 25.03 38.85
CA GLU A 28 -33.84 24.28 39.61
C GLU A 28 -33.21 23.57 40.80
N LYS A 29 -32.08 22.89 40.60
CA LYS A 29 -31.31 22.26 41.68
C LYS A 29 -30.87 23.29 42.72
N TYR A 30 -30.40 24.47 42.28
CA TYR A 30 -30.06 25.57 43.18
C TYR A 30 -31.28 26.03 43.99
N LYS A 31 -32.44 26.24 43.35
CA LYS A 31 -33.70 26.61 44.04
C LYS A 31 -34.12 25.53 45.06
N GLN A 32 -34.05 24.26 44.70
CA GLN A 32 -34.38 23.14 45.61
C GLN A 32 -33.45 23.13 46.84
N LEU A 33 -32.13 23.22 46.63
CA LEU A 33 -31.16 23.28 47.73
C LEU A 33 -31.37 24.53 48.59
N MET A 34 -31.67 25.69 47.98
CA MET A 34 -31.97 26.91 48.72
C MET A 34 -33.27 26.79 49.51
N ASN A 35 -34.31 26.13 49.01
CA ASN A 35 -35.53 25.88 49.79
C ASN A 35 -35.24 25.01 51.02
N VAL A 36 -34.41 23.97 50.90
CA VAL A 36 -33.95 23.17 52.04
C VAL A 36 -33.16 24.02 53.04
N VAL A 37 -32.30 24.92 52.55
CA VAL A 37 -31.55 25.86 53.41
C VAL A 37 -32.49 26.81 54.15
N HIS A 38 -33.56 27.31 53.52
CA HIS A 38 -34.54 28.19 54.18
C HIS A 38 -35.35 27.45 55.25
N ASN A 39 -35.69 26.18 55.00
CA ASN A 39 -36.53 25.36 55.89
C ASN A 39 -35.76 24.64 57.00
N THR A 40 -34.43 24.73 57.03
CA THR A 40 -33.58 24.14 58.08
C THR A 40 -32.93 25.25 58.90
N SER A 41 -32.80 25.10 60.21
CA SER A 41 -32.03 26.00 61.07
C SER A 41 -30.62 25.43 61.30
N CYS A 42 -29.67 26.27 61.71
CA CYS A 42 -28.36 25.78 62.15
C CYS A 42 -28.49 25.20 63.56
N ASP A 43 -28.04 23.97 63.77
CA ASP A 43 -27.95 23.38 65.11
C ASP A 43 -26.73 23.94 65.87
N TYR A 44 -26.99 24.54 67.03
CA TYR A 44 -25.97 25.02 67.96
C TYR A 44 -25.87 24.05 69.14
N THR A 45 -24.69 23.46 69.35
CA THR A 45 -24.39 22.64 70.54
C THR A 45 -23.43 23.43 71.43
N ASN A 46 -23.77 23.68 72.70
CA ASN A 46 -22.98 24.49 73.65
C ASN A 46 -22.53 25.85 73.08
N ASN A 47 -23.43 26.63 72.46
CA ASN A 47 -23.12 27.90 71.79
C ASN A 47 -22.01 27.84 70.72
N ARG A 48 -21.63 26.65 70.24
CA ARG A 48 -20.64 26.46 69.18
C ARG A 48 -21.26 25.80 67.95
N HIS A 49 -21.30 26.55 66.85
CA HIS A 49 -21.79 26.06 65.57
C HIS A 49 -20.71 25.30 64.81
N LYS A 50 -20.92 24.00 64.59
CA LYS A 50 -19.99 23.16 63.82
C LYS A 50 -20.37 23.15 62.34
N MET A 51 -19.94 24.17 61.58
CA MET A 51 -20.28 24.35 60.16
C MET A 51 -20.11 23.10 59.27
N LYS A 52 -19.11 22.25 59.53
CA LYS A 52 -18.85 21.02 58.75
C LYS A 52 -19.85 19.89 59.01
N ARG A 53 -20.56 19.91 60.16
CA ARG A 53 -21.57 18.90 60.55
C ARG A 53 -23.01 19.43 60.50
N CYS A 54 -23.17 20.74 60.26
CA CYS A 54 -24.47 21.38 60.11
C CYS A 54 -25.03 21.08 58.71
N GLN A 55 -26.21 20.46 58.67
CA GLN A 55 -26.88 20.10 57.42
C GLN A 55 -27.18 21.35 56.58
N ARG A 56 -27.70 22.43 57.18
CA ARG A 56 -27.95 23.71 56.49
C ARG A 56 -26.69 24.27 55.83
N CYS A 57 -25.55 24.30 56.55
CA CYS A 57 -24.29 24.81 55.99
C CYS A 57 -23.70 23.91 54.91
N LYS A 58 -23.89 22.59 55.01
CA LYS A 58 -23.49 21.64 53.97
C LYS A 58 -24.32 21.87 52.70
N THR A 59 -25.64 21.95 52.82
CA THR A 59 -26.55 22.20 51.69
C THR A 59 -26.32 23.58 51.06
N LEU A 60 -26.05 24.63 51.85
CA LEU A 60 -25.68 25.95 51.33
C LEU A 60 -24.35 25.92 50.57
N LYS A 61 -23.36 25.16 51.08
CA LYS A 61 -22.09 24.97 50.38
C LYS A 61 -22.28 24.19 49.08
N GLU A 62 -23.12 23.16 49.07
CA GLU A 62 -23.48 22.39 47.88
C GLU A 62 -24.19 23.28 46.83
N ALA A 63 -25.10 24.14 47.25
CA ALA A 63 -25.78 25.10 46.36
C ALA A 63 -24.79 26.08 45.71
N ASN A 64 -23.88 26.65 46.51
CA ASN A 64 -22.85 27.60 46.03
C ASN A 64 -21.73 26.93 45.21
N GLN A 65 -21.65 25.60 45.20
CA GLN A 65 -20.66 24.84 44.44
C GLN A 65 -21.18 24.36 43.07
N ILE A 66 -22.46 24.61 42.74
CA ILE A 66 -22.99 24.35 41.39
C ILE A 66 -22.27 25.27 40.41
N LYS A 67 -21.56 24.68 39.44
CA LYS A 67 -20.79 25.39 38.41
C LYS A 67 -21.21 24.90 37.03
N VAL A 68 -21.62 25.83 36.18
CA VAL A 68 -21.93 25.59 34.75
C VAL A 68 -20.99 26.43 33.91
N LYS A 69 -20.32 25.82 32.93
CA LYS A 69 -19.43 26.54 32.00
C LYS A 69 -20.23 27.27 30.94
N VAL A 70 -19.72 28.44 30.53
CA VAL A 70 -20.26 29.22 29.40
C VAL A 70 -20.14 28.46 28.08
N TYR A 71 -21.08 28.70 27.17
CA TYR A 71 -21.06 28.23 25.79
C TYR A 71 -20.67 29.37 24.87
N GLU A 72 -19.77 29.11 23.92
CA GLU A 72 -19.42 30.03 22.84
C GLU A 72 -19.69 29.32 21.51
N CYS A 73 -20.41 29.98 20.59
CA CYS A 73 -20.67 29.43 19.27
C CYS A 73 -19.35 29.27 18.48
N PRO A 74 -19.09 28.09 17.87
CA PRO A 74 -17.84 27.84 17.15
C PRO A 74 -17.73 28.62 15.83
N MET A 75 -18.85 29.10 15.28
CA MET A 75 -18.92 29.80 14.00
C MET A 75 -19.33 31.27 14.16
N PRO A 76 -18.78 32.18 13.34
CA PRO A 76 -19.23 33.57 13.25
C PRO A 76 -20.69 33.67 12.80
N LEU A 77 -21.39 34.69 13.28
CA LEU A 77 -22.76 35.00 12.86
C LEU A 77 -22.84 35.46 11.41
N ALA A 78 -21.94 36.39 11.05
CA ALA A 78 -21.87 36.96 9.72
C ALA A 78 -21.60 35.87 8.69
N HIS A 79 -22.43 35.80 7.65
CA HIS A 79 -22.38 34.71 6.68
C HIS A 79 -21.05 34.68 5.91
N GLU A 80 -20.53 35.84 5.52
CA GLU A 80 -19.24 35.98 4.82
C GLU A 80 -18.07 35.48 5.68
N SER A 81 -18.10 35.81 6.97
CA SER A 81 -17.12 35.32 7.95
C SER A 81 -17.20 33.80 8.12
N ALA A 82 -18.42 33.25 8.22
CA ALA A 82 -18.61 31.81 8.26
C ALA A 82 -18.09 31.12 6.97
N LEU A 83 -18.30 31.72 5.80
CA LEU A 83 -17.76 31.21 4.53
C LEU A 83 -16.24 31.20 4.52
N ALA A 84 -15.58 32.25 5.00
CA ALA A 84 -14.12 32.31 5.07
C ALA A 84 -13.54 31.24 6.00
N VAL A 85 -14.15 31.00 7.17
CA VAL A 85 -13.74 29.90 8.07
C VAL A 85 -13.88 28.54 7.38
N ILE A 86 -15.01 28.27 6.72
CA ILE A 86 -15.23 26.99 6.03
C ILE A 86 -14.31 26.85 4.81
N PHE A 87 -14.04 27.93 4.09
CA PHE A 87 -13.12 27.92 2.96
C PHE A 87 -11.74 27.48 3.41
N GLU A 88 -11.26 28.03 4.53
CA GLU A 88 -9.97 27.66 5.12
C GLU A 88 -9.93 26.21 5.60
N LEU A 89 -11.00 25.72 6.22
CA LEU A 89 -11.09 24.32 6.66
C LEU A 89 -11.21 23.33 5.48
N GLN A 90 -11.88 23.74 4.40
CA GLN A 90 -12.21 22.87 3.26
C GLN A 90 -11.43 23.22 1.97
N MET A 91 -10.34 23.97 2.09
CA MET A 91 -9.63 24.51 0.93
C MET A 91 -9.10 23.38 0.05
N PRO A 92 -9.39 23.38 -1.27
CA PRO A 92 -8.75 22.47 -2.21
C PRO A 92 -7.22 22.53 -2.09
N ILE A 93 -6.57 21.37 -2.20
CA ILE A 93 -5.13 21.26 -1.93
C ILE A 93 -4.28 22.13 -2.87
N GLU A 94 -4.75 22.32 -4.09
CA GLU A 94 -4.09 23.11 -5.14
C GLU A 94 -4.05 24.59 -4.75
N ILE A 95 -5.19 25.14 -4.32
CA ILE A 95 -5.29 26.54 -3.86
C ILE A 95 -4.47 26.75 -2.60
N ARG A 96 -4.49 25.77 -1.69
CA ARG A 96 -3.71 25.79 -0.45
C ARG A 96 -2.22 25.85 -0.73
N CYS A 97 -1.71 24.95 -1.58
CA CYS A 97 -0.31 24.94 -1.98
C CYS A 97 0.09 26.27 -2.64
N TYR A 98 -0.73 26.80 -3.54
CA TYR A 98 -0.48 28.08 -4.21
C TYR A 98 -0.39 29.25 -3.21
N ARG A 99 -1.37 29.37 -2.31
CA ARG A 99 -1.38 30.40 -1.26
C ARG A 99 -0.17 30.28 -0.35
N ASP A 100 0.12 29.07 0.14
CA ASP A 100 1.22 28.82 1.07
C ASP A 100 2.58 29.17 0.44
N ILE A 101 2.77 28.86 -0.85
CA ILE A 101 3.97 29.26 -1.61
C ILE A 101 4.01 30.78 -1.77
N ILE A 102 2.98 31.43 -2.32
CA ILE A 102 2.98 32.89 -2.50
C ILE A 102 3.28 33.62 -1.19
N TRP A 103 2.68 33.15 -0.10
CA TRP A 103 2.96 33.71 1.21
C TRP A 103 4.45 33.53 1.53
N GLN A 104 5.01 32.32 1.49
CA GLN A 104 6.47 32.14 1.72
C GLN A 104 7.37 33.12 0.96
N PHE A 105 7.09 33.40 -0.31
CA PHE A 105 7.88 34.35 -1.11
C PHE A 105 7.62 35.83 -0.79
N THR A 106 6.38 36.22 -0.46
CA THR A 106 5.99 37.63 -0.32
C THR A 106 6.50 38.30 0.95
N ASN A 107 6.55 37.61 2.10
CA ASN A 107 7.12 38.19 3.33
C ASN A 107 8.40 37.49 3.80
N ARG A 108 9.26 37.10 2.84
CA ARG A 108 10.68 36.70 3.07
C ARG A 108 11.45 37.67 3.98
N SER A 109 11.12 38.95 3.91
CA SER A 109 11.77 40.04 4.66
C SER A 109 11.22 40.26 6.08
N ASN A 110 10.07 39.71 6.43
CA ASN A 110 9.44 39.90 7.74
C ASN A 110 9.54 38.63 8.59
N SER A 111 10.63 38.52 9.36
CA SER A 111 10.84 37.44 10.34
C SER A 111 10.01 37.60 11.62
N GLN A 112 9.34 38.74 11.80
CA GLN A 112 8.56 39.02 13.00
C GLN A 112 7.11 38.59 12.80
N LEU A 113 6.69 37.55 13.55
CA LEU A 113 5.29 37.27 13.79
C LEU A 113 4.71 38.46 14.56
N GLU A 114 3.93 39.30 13.89
CA GLU A 114 3.15 40.34 14.55
C GLU A 114 2.12 39.68 15.49
N ASN A 115 2.32 39.89 16.80
CA ASN A 115 1.40 39.65 17.91
C ASN A 115 1.05 38.18 18.26
N CYS A 116 0.73 37.96 19.55
CA CYS A 116 0.15 36.72 20.05
C CYS A 116 -1.26 36.48 19.46
N MET A 117 -1.32 35.82 18.30
CA MET A 117 -2.57 35.40 17.67
C MET A 117 -3.07 34.07 18.24
N TYR A 118 -4.39 33.88 18.29
CA TYR A 118 -5.06 32.67 18.77
C TYR A 118 -5.48 31.80 17.59
N GLU A 119 -4.98 30.58 17.52
CA GLU A 119 -5.34 29.63 16.46
C GLU A 119 -6.76 29.08 16.67
N TRP A 120 -7.59 29.12 15.61
CA TRP A 120 -9.02 28.83 15.70
C TRP A 120 -9.33 27.42 16.21
N LEU A 121 -8.60 26.42 15.71
CA LEU A 121 -8.78 25.01 16.07
C LEU A 121 -8.14 24.62 17.41
N ASN A 122 -7.30 25.49 17.99
CA ASN A 122 -6.71 25.28 19.31
C ASN A 122 -7.64 25.71 20.45
N VAL A 123 -8.73 26.41 20.15
CA VAL A 123 -9.81 26.67 21.10
C VAL A 123 -10.58 25.36 21.30
N PRO A 124 -10.57 24.73 22.49
CA PRO A 124 -11.10 23.37 22.66
C PRO A 124 -12.57 23.20 22.27
N SER A 125 -13.41 24.18 22.58
CA SER A 125 -14.83 24.20 22.20
C SER A 125 -15.01 24.21 20.67
N HIS A 126 -14.20 25.00 19.96
CA HIS A 126 -14.29 25.12 18.50
C HIS A 126 -13.66 23.91 17.81
N GLY A 127 -12.47 23.48 18.26
CA GLY A 127 -11.74 22.36 17.68
C GLY A 127 -12.52 21.05 17.75
N SER A 128 -13.25 20.79 18.84
CA SER A 128 -14.07 19.58 18.96
C SER A 128 -15.19 19.48 17.92
N LYS A 129 -15.68 20.63 17.41
CA LYS A 129 -16.81 20.73 16.49
C LYS A 129 -16.37 20.91 15.03
N LEU A 130 -15.31 21.68 14.80
CA LEU A 130 -14.89 22.06 13.46
C LEU A 130 -13.88 21.09 12.83
N LYS A 131 -13.15 20.29 13.62
CA LYS A 131 -12.12 19.37 13.09
C LYS A 131 -12.67 18.33 12.12
N SER A 132 -13.92 17.88 12.29
CA SER A 132 -14.58 16.93 11.38
C SER A 132 -14.82 17.51 9.97
N PHE A 133 -14.80 18.83 9.83
CA PHE A 133 -15.00 19.52 8.56
C PHE A 133 -13.69 19.87 7.85
N CYS A 134 -12.53 19.62 8.47
CA CYS A 134 -11.23 19.84 7.84
C CYS A 134 -10.97 18.84 6.73
N THR A 135 -10.62 19.31 5.53
CA THR A 135 -10.17 18.45 4.43
C THR A 135 -8.67 18.61 4.20
N GLY A 136 -7.96 17.50 3.97
CA GLY A 136 -6.53 17.49 3.63
C GLY A 136 -5.55 17.30 4.81
N LEU A 137 -4.26 17.22 4.48
CA LEU A 137 -3.16 16.92 5.43
C LEU A 137 -2.90 18.08 6.41
N ASN A 138 -2.46 17.75 7.64
CA ASN A 138 -2.16 18.71 8.72
C ASN A 138 -0.94 19.62 8.47
N ASN A 139 -0.26 19.49 7.32
CA ASN A 139 0.97 20.22 6.99
C ASN A 139 0.69 21.58 6.33
N HIS A 140 -0.18 22.40 6.91
CA HIS A 140 -0.46 23.75 6.42
C HIS A 140 0.62 24.74 6.86
N LYS A 141 1.08 25.62 5.96
CA LYS A 141 2.05 26.68 6.27
C LYS A 141 1.38 27.97 6.70
N VAL A 142 0.08 28.11 6.42
CA VAL A 142 -0.77 29.23 6.84
C VAL A 142 -1.93 28.69 7.66
N ARG A 143 -2.24 29.34 8.78
CA ARG A 143 -3.27 28.96 9.75
C ARG A 143 -4.37 30.01 9.84
N LEU A 144 -5.59 29.53 10.08
CA LEU A 144 -6.71 30.36 10.51
C LEU A 144 -6.52 30.76 11.98
N VAL A 145 -6.36 32.05 12.22
CA VAL A 145 -6.07 32.63 13.53
C VAL A 145 -7.00 33.81 13.85
N SER A 146 -6.87 34.35 15.05
CA SER A 146 -7.58 35.52 15.52
C SER A 146 -6.72 36.43 16.38
N SER A 147 -6.93 37.74 16.24
CA SER A 147 -6.38 38.76 17.13
C SER A 147 -7.14 38.89 18.46
N THR A 148 -8.35 38.33 18.56
CA THR A 148 -9.16 38.33 19.78
C THR A 148 -9.14 36.96 20.46
N LYS A 149 -9.15 36.96 21.80
CA LYS A 149 -9.27 35.71 22.59
C LYS A 149 -10.70 35.18 22.52
N SER A 150 -10.84 33.87 22.41
CA SER A 150 -12.12 33.19 22.65
C SER A 150 -12.61 33.48 24.06
N ILE A 151 -13.91 33.71 24.23
CA ILE A 151 -14.55 33.94 25.54
C ILE A 151 -14.26 32.78 26.49
N SER A 152 -14.22 31.55 25.96
CA SER A 152 -13.84 30.34 26.72
C SER A 152 -12.42 30.35 27.31
N GLN A 153 -11.56 31.28 26.88
CA GLN A 153 -10.18 31.47 27.33
C GLN A 153 -9.93 32.81 28.04
N THR A 154 -10.99 33.60 28.27
CA THR A 154 -10.92 34.87 29.02
C THR A 154 -11.36 34.69 30.47
N HIS A 155 -11.39 35.76 31.26
CA HIS A 155 -11.91 35.74 32.63
C HIS A 155 -13.40 35.31 32.70
N TYR A 156 -14.15 35.46 31.60
CA TYR A 156 -15.53 34.96 31.45
C TYR A 156 -15.63 33.42 31.38
N SER A 157 -14.52 32.71 31.24
CA SER A 157 -14.48 31.24 31.35
C SER A 157 -14.75 30.73 32.78
N THR A 158 -14.57 31.60 33.78
CA THR A 158 -14.92 31.26 35.16
C THR A 158 -16.44 31.08 35.27
N PRO A 159 -16.93 29.95 35.83
CA PRO A 159 -18.36 29.66 35.90
C PRO A 159 -19.13 30.80 36.58
N PRO A 160 -20.10 31.44 35.90
CA PRO A 160 -20.92 32.48 36.50
C PRO A 160 -21.71 31.95 37.69
N SER A 161 -22.10 32.84 38.60
CA SER A 161 -22.97 32.47 39.72
C SER A 161 -24.35 32.04 39.20
N ILE A 162 -24.73 30.79 39.46
CA ILE A 162 -26.04 30.26 39.06
C ILE A 162 -27.21 31.02 39.68
N ALA A 163 -26.97 31.68 40.82
CA ALA A 163 -27.96 32.41 41.60
C ALA A 163 -28.41 33.72 40.93
N HIS A 164 -27.49 34.43 40.27
CA HIS A 164 -27.71 35.80 39.80
C HIS A 164 -27.62 35.96 38.29
N THR A 165 -26.97 35.03 37.58
CA THR A 165 -26.78 35.16 36.13
C THR A 165 -28.03 34.69 35.37
N SER A 166 -28.51 35.48 34.41
CA SER A 166 -29.59 35.09 33.48
C SER A 166 -29.15 33.93 32.57
N ILE A 167 -30.08 33.28 31.86
CA ILE A 167 -29.72 32.18 30.94
C ILE A 167 -28.82 32.70 29.81
N GLU A 168 -29.10 33.91 29.31
CA GLU A 168 -28.32 34.60 28.28
C GLU A 168 -26.87 34.83 28.70
N GLY A 169 -26.59 35.05 30.00
CA GLY A 169 -25.23 35.21 30.51
C GLY A 169 -24.35 33.94 30.45
N PHE A 170 -24.90 32.80 30.01
CA PHE A 170 -24.15 31.57 29.74
C PHE A 170 -23.96 31.29 28.24
N LEU A 171 -24.56 32.09 27.36
CA LEU A 171 -24.57 31.88 25.91
C LEU A 171 -23.87 33.04 25.21
N PHE A 172 -22.75 32.75 24.56
CA PHE A 172 -21.97 33.73 23.82
C PHE A 172 -21.88 33.38 22.35
N GLU A 173 -21.89 34.42 21.52
CA GLU A 173 -21.58 34.32 20.11
C GLU A 173 -20.06 34.24 19.91
N ASN A 174 -19.64 33.83 18.72
CA ASN A 174 -18.22 33.69 18.40
C ASN A 174 -17.50 35.04 18.53
N SER A 175 -16.47 35.09 19.37
CA SER A 175 -15.69 36.31 19.64
C SER A 175 -14.42 36.44 18.81
N LEU A 176 -14.13 35.46 17.96
CA LEU A 176 -12.90 35.42 17.15
C LEU A 176 -13.07 36.25 15.88
N LYS A 177 -12.13 37.16 15.62
CA LYS A 177 -11.94 37.82 14.33
C LYS A 177 -11.17 36.92 13.37
N ILE A 178 -11.66 36.77 12.14
CA ILE A 178 -11.02 35.93 11.11
C ILE A 178 -9.78 36.61 10.58
N GLN A 179 -8.64 35.94 10.74
CA GLN A 179 -7.37 36.32 10.16
C GLN A 179 -6.63 35.06 9.72
N ILE A 180 -5.68 35.23 8.80
CA ILE A 180 -4.74 34.18 8.43
C ILE A 180 -3.35 34.61 8.88
N SER A 181 -2.59 33.69 9.45
CA SER A 181 -1.21 33.93 9.89
C SER A 181 -0.34 32.77 9.42
N PRO A 182 0.90 33.02 9.00
CA PRO A 182 1.81 31.93 8.70
C PRO A 182 2.10 31.14 9.99
N THR A 183 2.44 29.88 9.81
CA THR A 183 3.30 29.14 10.74
C THR A 183 4.70 29.74 10.71
N LYS A 184 5.61 29.36 11.63
CA LYS A 184 6.99 29.88 11.62
C LYS A 184 7.56 29.87 10.19
N PRO A 185 8.15 30.99 9.72
CA PRO A 185 8.74 31.04 8.38
C PRO A 185 9.78 29.93 8.27
N ILE A 186 9.89 29.35 7.07
CA ILE A 186 10.96 28.42 6.76
C ILE A 186 12.28 29.20 6.88
N GLY A 187 13.27 28.66 7.58
CA GLY A 187 14.58 29.30 7.65
C GLY A 187 15.16 29.45 6.25
N PHE A 188 15.89 30.54 5.98
CA PHE A 188 16.45 30.80 4.64
C PHE A 188 17.26 29.60 4.11
N GLU A 189 18.01 28.91 4.97
CA GLU A 189 18.75 27.69 4.61
C GLU A 189 17.86 26.53 4.17
N ASP A 190 16.73 26.31 4.86
CA ASP A 190 15.74 25.30 4.49
C ASP A 190 15.07 25.66 3.17
N GLU A 191 14.79 26.94 2.93
CA GLU A 191 14.25 27.43 1.66
C GLU A 191 15.22 27.22 0.51
N VAL A 192 16.49 27.59 0.68
CA VAL A 192 17.56 27.35 -0.30
C VAL A 192 17.66 25.86 -0.61
N ARG A 193 17.62 24.98 0.40
CA ARG A 193 17.63 23.53 0.20
C ARG A 193 16.41 23.04 -0.59
N ILE A 194 15.22 23.57 -0.34
CA ILE A 194 13.99 23.18 -1.06
C ILE A 194 14.01 23.66 -2.52
N LEU A 195 14.51 24.86 -2.77
CA LEU A 195 14.52 25.49 -4.10
C LEU A 195 15.72 25.07 -4.96
N THR A 196 16.75 24.49 -4.35
CA THR A 196 17.91 23.95 -5.06
C THR A 196 17.65 22.50 -5.47
N PRO A 197 17.86 22.13 -6.76
CA PRO A 197 17.78 20.74 -7.20
C PRO A 197 18.68 19.82 -6.38
N GLN A 198 18.17 18.64 -6.04
CA GLN A 198 18.90 17.65 -5.25
C GLN A 198 19.48 16.57 -6.17
N LEU A 199 20.72 16.18 -5.92
CA LEU A 199 21.39 15.08 -6.61
C LEU A 199 21.00 13.76 -5.95
N ASP A 200 20.09 13.03 -6.61
CA ASP A 200 19.57 11.76 -6.12
C ASP A 200 20.55 10.59 -6.37
N HIS A 201 21.45 10.73 -7.36
CA HIS A 201 22.41 9.68 -7.71
C HIS A 201 23.49 9.52 -6.62
N PRO A 202 23.73 8.30 -6.10
CA PRO A 202 24.60 8.09 -4.95
C PRO A 202 26.04 8.57 -5.17
N ASP A 203 26.55 8.44 -6.40
CA ASP A 203 27.92 8.85 -6.74
C ASP A 203 28.09 10.38 -6.82
N TYR A 204 27.02 11.11 -7.14
CA TYR A 204 27.05 12.57 -7.26
C TYR A 204 26.56 13.29 -5.99
N LYS A 205 25.89 12.57 -5.08
CA LYS A 205 25.31 13.14 -3.87
C LYS A 205 26.31 13.87 -2.97
N GLN A 206 27.56 13.41 -2.93
CA GLN A 206 28.64 14.06 -2.19
C GLN A 206 29.05 15.43 -2.80
N LEU A 207 28.74 15.64 -4.08
CA LEU A 207 29.01 16.87 -4.82
C LEU A 207 27.83 17.86 -4.78
N GLN A 208 26.83 17.67 -3.91
CA GLN A 208 25.66 18.57 -3.81
C GLN A 208 26.04 20.04 -3.55
N PHE A 209 27.20 20.30 -2.93
CA PHE A 209 27.68 21.67 -2.70
C PHE A 209 27.89 22.44 -4.01
N THR A 210 28.24 21.74 -5.11
CA THR A 210 28.49 22.35 -6.42
C THR A 210 27.20 22.91 -7.02
N VAL A 211 26.05 22.28 -6.73
CA VAL A 211 24.72 22.75 -7.10
C VAL A 211 24.20 23.80 -6.11
N SER A 212 24.63 23.76 -4.85
CA SER A 212 24.08 24.61 -3.79
C SER A 212 24.69 26.01 -3.72
N THR A 213 25.94 26.18 -4.13
CA THR A 213 26.64 27.47 -4.08
C THR A 213 27.62 27.61 -5.25
N THR A 214 28.12 28.82 -5.48
CA THR A 214 29.23 29.12 -6.40
C THR A 214 30.47 29.62 -5.65
N GLN A 215 30.39 29.73 -4.32
CA GLN A 215 31.43 30.29 -3.44
C GLN A 215 32.46 29.24 -3.02
N PHE A 216 33.17 28.69 -4.00
CA PHE A 216 34.29 27.77 -3.78
C PHE A 216 35.27 27.85 -4.95
N VAL A 217 36.49 27.34 -4.75
CA VAL A 217 37.52 27.30 -5.80
C VAL A 217 37.83 25.88 -6.24
N GLN A 218 38.29 25.71 -7.47
CA GLN A 218 38.67 24.41 -8.03
C GLN A 218 39.69 23.65 -7.16
N ASN A 219 40.62 24.36 -6.53
CA ASN A 219 41.63 23.74 -5.66
C ASN A 219 41.01 23.01 -4.46
N ASP A 220 39.88 23.48 -3.93
CA ASP A 220 39.19 22.82 -2.81
C ASP A 220 38.62 21.46 -3.25
N VAL A 221 38.09 21.39 -4.48
CA VAL A 221 37.57 20.16 -5.07
C VAL A 221 38.71 19.15 -5.24
N ILE A 222 39.84 19.59 -5.79
CA ILE A 222 41.02 18.74 -6.01
C ILE A 222 41.58 18.22 -4.69
N ALA A 223 41.67 19.07 -3.66
CA ALA A 223 42.18 18.69 -2.35
C ALA A 223 41.32 17.62 -1.66
N GLN A 224 40.02 17.57 -1.96
CA GLN A 224 39.08 16.63 -1.37
C GLN A 224 38.86 15.36 -2.20
N LEU A 225 39.64 15.14 -3.28
CA LEU A 225 39.46 13.99 -4.19
C LEU A 225 39.45 12.63 -3.48
N SER A 226 40.24 12.48 -2.41
CA SER A 226 40.29 11.24 -1.61
C SER A 226 38.98 10.93 -0.89
N ASN A 227 38.11 11.93 -0.67
CA ASN A 227 36.89 11.80 0.11
C ASN A 227 35.67 11.44 -0.76
N TYR A 228 35.82 11.47 -2.09
CA TYR A 228 34.73 11.21 -3.04
C TYR A 228 34.63 9.75 -3.47
N SER A 229 33.47 9.36 -4.04
CA SER A 229 33.22 8.01 -4.56
C SER A 229 34.30 7.56 -5.55
N THR A 230 34.84 6.36 -5.35
CA THR A 230 35.82 5.74 -6.26
C THR A 230 35.21 5.22 -7.57
N ARG A 231 33.88 5.30 -7.73
CA ARG A 231 33.17 4.83 -8.93
C ARG A 231 33.26 5.82 -10.10
N LEU A 232 33.37 7.12 -9.80
CA LEU A 232 33.56 8.17 -10.81
C LEU A 232 35.04 8.32 -11.14
N LYS A 233 35.34 8.66 -12.40
CA LYS A 233 36.72 8.96 -12.80
C LYS A 233 37.17 10.25 -12.09
N PRO A 234 38.44 10.36 -11.63
CA PRO A 234 38.92 11.59 -11.01
C PRO A 234 38.73 12.83 -11.88
N SER A 235 38.92 12.73 -13.20
CA SER A 235 38.67 13.83 -14.14
C SER A 235 37.21 14.30 -14.11
N GLN A 236 36.26 13.36 -14.12
CA GLN A 236 34.82 13.62 -14.07
C GLN A 236 34.42 14.30 -12.75
N ILE A 237 35.02 13.89 -11.62
CA ILE A 237 34.79 14.52 -10.31
C ILE A 237 35.33 15.95 -10.30
N ILE A 238 36.54 16.18 -10.82
CA ILE A 238 37.15 17.51 -10.87
C ILE A 238 36.30 18.44 -11.74
N GLU A 239 35.87 17.99 -12.92
CA GLU A 239 35.10 18.81 -13.84
C GLU A 239 33.70 19.11 -13.31
N PHE A 240 32.96 18.10 -12.85
CA PHE A 240 31.65 18.30 -12.23
C PHE A 240 31.76 19.18 -10.98
N GLY A 241 32.76 18.89 -10.16
CA GLY A 241 33.07 19.60 -8.93
C GLY A 241 33.40 21.07 -9.16
N SER A 242 34.16 21.37 -10.21
CA SER A 242 34.70 22.71 -10.47
C SER A 242 33.84 23.54 -11.42
N PHE A 243 32.81 22.95 -12.05
CA PHE A 243 31.97 23.59 -13.07
C PHE A 243 31.42 24.95 -12.63
N ARG A 244 31.07 25.09 -11.35
CA ARG A 244 30.51 26.31 -10.76
C ARG A 244 31.43 27.01 -9.77
N SER A 245 32.74 26.76 -9.86
CA SER A 245 33.74 27.49 -9.06
C SER A 245 33.80 28.95 -9.51
N GLY A 246 33.08 29.82 -8.81
CA GLY A 246 32.85 31.21 -9.20
C GLY A 246 31.73 31.35 -10.24
N HIS A 247 30.82 32.30 -10.00
CA HIS A 247 29.63 32.50 -10.84
C HIS A 247 29.94 33.08 -12.24
N ARG A 248 31.04 33.81 -12.41
CA ARG A 248 31.41 34.41 -13.71
C ARG A 248 32.02 33.41 -14.70
N LEU A 249 32.51 32.26 -14.23
CA LEU A 249 33.20 31.27 -15.06
C LEU A 249 32.29 30.20 -15.65
N GLN A 250 31.01 30.19 -15.24
CA GLN A 250 30.07 29.13 -15.57
C GLN A 250 29.90 28.90 -17.09
N TRP A 251 29.80 29.97 -17.90
CA TRP A 251 29.68 29.84 -19.36
C TRP A 251 30.98 29.39 -20.03
N TRP A 252 32.14 29.83 -19.52
CA TRP A 252 33.45 29.38 -20.00
C TRP A 252 33.67 27.90 -19.72
N ASN A 253 33.28 27.45 -18.53
CA ASN A 253 33.34 26.03 -18.16
C ASN A 253 32.40 25.20 -19.03
N LEU A 254 31.21 25.71 -19.37
CA LEU A 254 30.29 25.04 -20.28
C LEU A 254 30.88 24.90 -21.69
N LEU A 255 31.49 25.96 -22.23
CA LEU A 255 32.15 25.90 -23.53
C LEU A 255 33.31 24.90 -23.53
N THR A 256 34.06 24.83 -22.42
CA THR A 256 35.17 23.88 -22.26
C THR A 256 34.67 22.44 -22.25
N ILE A 257 33.59 22.14 -21.52
CA ILE A 257 32.98 20.80 -21.50
C ILE A 257 32.47 20.40 -22.88
N LEU A 258 31.87 21.33 -23.62
CA LEU A 258 31.41 21.09 -24.99
C LEU A 258 32.56 20.80 -25.97
N GLU A 259 33.76 21.34 -25.72
CA GLU A 259 34.92 21.07 -26.58
C GLU A 259 35.65 19.79 -26.19
N MET A 260 35.72 19.49 -24.90
CA MET A 260 36.48 18.36 -24.37
C MET A 260 35.66 17.08 -24.23
N ASP A 261 34.33 17.13 -24.45
CA ASP A 261 33.38 16.03 -24.21
C ASP A 261 33.55 15.35 -22.86
N SER A 262 33.80 16.20 -21.86
CA SER A 262 34.41 15.76 -20.62
C SER A 262 33.37 15.27 -19.59
N LEU A 263 32.15 15.83 -19.65
CA LEU A 263 30.96 15.38 -18.93
C LEU A 263 29.84 15.00 -19.90
N SER A 264 29.22 13.83 -19.67
CA SER A 264 28.10 13.36 -20.49
C SER A 264 26.80 14.08 -20.15
N PHE A 265 26.21 14.77 -21.12
CA PHE A 265 24.90 15.41 -20.98
C PHE A 265 23.74 14.38 -20.92
N ALA A 266 24.02 13.11 -21.20
CA ALA A 266 23.04 12.03 -21.06
C ALA A 266 22.82 11.61 -19.58
N GLU A 267 23.67 12.06 -18.65
CA GLU A 267 23.50 11.77 -17.22
C GLU A 267 22.62 12.83 -16.54
N GLU A 268 21.60 12.39 -15.78
CA GLU A 268 20.65 13.29 -15.12
C GLU A 268 21.33 14.27 -14.13
N SER A 269 22.36 13.82 -13.39
CA SER A 269 23.10 14.69 -12.46
C SER A 269 23.84 15.82 -13.17
N VAL A 270 24.40 15.55 -14.36
CA VAL A 270 25.07 16.56 -15.19
C VAL A 270 24.04 17.52 -15.79
N ALA A 271 22.90 17.00 -16.27
CA ALA A 271 21.80 17.83 -16.77
C ALA A 271 21.26 18.79 -15.68
N ILE A 272 21.09 18.31 -14.44
CA ILE A 272 20.72 19.14 -13.28
C ILE A 272 21.73 20.27 -13.07
N LEU A 273 23.03 19.96 -13.06
CA LEU A 273 24.10 20.93 -12.84
C LEU A 273 24.10 22.04 -13.91
N ILE A 274 23.98 21.66 -15.19
CA ILE A 274 23.99 22.60 -16.32
C ILE A 274 22.72 23.44 -16.34
N ILE A 275 21.53 22.82 -16.22
CA ILE A 275 20.26 23.55 -16.27
C ILE A 275 20.12 24.50 -15.08
N HIS A 276 20.53 24.07 -13.88
CA HIS A 276 20.56 24.95 -12.73
C HIS A 276 21.52 26.13 -12.93
N THR A 277 22.68 25.90 -13.55
CA THR A 277 23.65 26.95 -13.87
C THR A 277 23.09 28.00 -14.81
N ILE A 278 22.47 27.59 -15.91
CA ILE A 278 21.96 28.54 -16.91
C ILE A 278 20.70 29.28 -16.44
N LEU A 279 19.92 28.70 -15.52
CA LEU A 279 18.69 29.31 -14.98
C LEU A 279 18.92 30.14 -13.71
N GLN A 280 20.03 29.95 -13.00
CA GLN A 280 20.36 30.74 -11.83
C GLN A 280 20.59 32.20 -12.24
N TYR A 281 19.92 33.15 -11.58
CA TYR A 281 20.03 34.57 -11.92
C TYR A 281 21.43 35.15 -11.62
N GLY A 282 22.00 34.86 -10.44
CA GLY A 282 23.32 35.36 -10.03
C GLY A 282 23.31 36.79 -9.47
N PRO A 283 24.46 37.32 -9.01
CA PRO A 283 24.55 38.67 -8.43
C PRO A 283 24.43 39.77 -9.49
N LEU A 284 23.87 40.91 -9.08
CA LEU A 284 23.79 42.14 -9.87
C LEU A 284 25.00 43.05 -9.59
N ILE A 285 25.39 43.85 -10.58
CA ILE A 285 26.49 44.82 -10.45
C ILE A 285 26.07 45.93 -9.50
N SER A 286 26.68 46.02 -8.31
CA SER A 286 26.33 47.03 -7.31
C SER A 286 27.03 48.38 -7.51
N GLU A 287 28.04 48.48 -8.38
CA GLU A 287 28.90 49.66 -8.45
C GLU A 287 29.32 50.04 -9.89
N SER A 288 28.49 50.80 -10.60
CA SER A 288 29.01 51.76 -11.59
C SER A 288 27.99 52.87 -11.85
N LYS A 289 28.28 54.09 -11.37
CA LYS A 289 27.51 55.31 -11.65
C LYS A 289 27.60 55.77 -13.12
N THR A 290 28.15 54.96 -14.02
CA THR A 290 28.54 55.35 -15.39
C THR A 290 27.93 54.50 -16.51
N PHE A 291 27.17 53.44 -16.20
CA PHE A 291 26.42 52.70 -17.20
C PHE A 291 24.94 52.71 -16.87
N SER A 292 24.12 53.15 -17.82
CA SER A 292 22.67 52.97 -17.80
C SER A 292 22.37 51.47 -17.69
N GLU A 293 21.73 51.08 -16.58
CA GLU A 293 20.86 49.90 -16.44
C GLU A 293 21.40 48.57 -17.02
N SER A 294 22.35 47.92 -16.33
CA SER A 294 22.68 46.51 -16.61
C SER A 294 21.61 45.59 -16.01
N TRP A 295 20.53 45.34 -16.74
CA TRP A 295 19.51 44.33 -16.41
C TRP A 295 20.06 42.88 -16.41
N CYS A 296 21.23 42.66 -17.03
CA CYS A 296 21.90 41.37 -17.13
C CYS A 296 22.81 41.10 -15.91
N PRO A 297 22.62 39.99 -15.18
CA PRO A 297 23.47 39.62 -14.05
C PRO A 297 24.89 39.22 -14.46
N GLU A 298 25.83 39.32 -13.52
CA GLU A 298 27.26 39.01 -13.78
C GLU A 298 27.50 37.57 -14.27
N SER A 299 26.64 36.63 -13.88
CA SER A 299 26.76 35.21 -14.28
C SER A 299 26.41 34.99 -15.76
N HIS A 300 25.80 35.97 -16.42
CA HIS A 300 25.31 35.87 -17.79
C HIS A 300 25.92 36.90 -18.76
N GLN A 301 26.78 37.79 -18.27
CA GLN A 301 27.37 38.87 -19.08
C GLN A 301 28.07 38.35 -20.34
N GLN A 302 28.69 37.18 -20.27
CA GLN A 302 29.38 36.56 -21.40
C GLN A 302 28.47 36.31 -22.62
N LEU A 303 27.16 36.17 -22.41
CA LEU A 303 26.18 36.01 -23.50
C LEU A 303 25.87 37.31 -24.27
N LEU A 304 26.36 38.47 -23.79
CA LEU A 304 26.27 39.74 -24.52
C LEU A 304 27.42 39.91 -25.52
N GLU A 305 28.42 39.01 -25.52
CA GLU A 305 29.54 39.04 -26.46
C GLU A 305 29.23 38.18 -27.69
N ASP A 306 28.98 38.83 -28.84
CA ASP A 306 28.59 38.17 -30.09
C ASP A 306 29.59 37.07 -30.53
N HIS A 307 30.90 37.29 -30.35
CA HIS A 307 31.93 36.31 -30.68
C HIS A 307 31.80 35.04 -29.83
N PHE A 308 31.65 35.19 -28.51
CA PHE A 308 31.49 34.06 -27.60
C PHE A 308 30.21 33.27 -27.92
N VAL A 309 29.08 33.96 -28.13
CA VAL A 309 27.81 33.32 -28.50
C VAL A 309 27.94 32.55 -29.80
N ASN A 310 28.66 33.09 -30.79
CA ASN A 310 28.87 32.41 -32.06
C ASN A 310 29.66 31.11 -31.88
N GLU A 311 30.76 31.12 -31.13
CA GLU A 311 31.53 29.90 -30.83
C GLU A 311 30.68 28.86 -30.08
N LEU A 312 29.89 29.31 -29.09
CA LEU A 312 29.00 28.43 -28.35
C LEU A 312 27.94 27.78 -29.26
N ILE A 313 27.32 28.54 -30.16
CA ILE A 313 26.36 28.02 -31.14
C ILE A 313 27.01 26.98 -32.05
N VAL A 314 28.23 27.22 -32.52
CA VAL A 314 28.96 26.27 -33.40
C VAL A 314 29.18 24.94 -32.68
N ARG A 315 29.63 24.96 -31.41
CA ARG A 315 29.88 23.74 -30.63
C ARG A 315 28.59 23.00 -30.26
N LEU A 316 27.53 23.72 -29.88
CA LEU A 316 26.22 23.10 -29.66
C LEU A 316 25.67 22.45 -30.93
N ASN A 317 25.90 23.07 -32.09
CA ASN A 317 25.44 22.54 -33.36
C ASN A 317 26.19 21.26 -33.75
N HIS A 318 27.50 21.19 -33.50
CA HIS A 318 28.31 19.98 -33.69
C HIS A 318 27.80 18.82 -32.82
N HIS A 319 27.59 19.09 -31.54
CA HIS A 319 27.02 18.10 -30.59
C HIS A 319 25.65 17.57 -31.02
N LEU A 320 24.80 18.44 -31.57
CA LEU A 320 23.50 18.00 -32.12
C LEU A 320 23.64 17.11 -33.35
N ASP A 321 24.62 17.39 -34.22
CA ASP A 321 24.88 16.57 -35.41
C ASP A 321 25.37 15.17 -35.01
N ASP A 322 26.25 15.08 -34.02
CA ASP A 322 26.76 13.80 -33.50
C ASP A 322 25.64 12.97 -32.85
N CYS A 323 24.74 13.60 -32.10
CA CYS A 323 23.68 12.89 -31.41
C CYS A 323 22.46 12.58 -32.30
N GLN A 324 22.30 13.21 -33.48
CA GLN A 324 21.06 13.17 -34.27
C GLN A 324 20.51 11.76 -34.55
N LEU A 325 21.39 10.75 -34.71
CA LEU A 325 20.99 9.36 -34.97
C LEU A 325 20.79 8.53 -33.70
N ASN A 326 21.26 9.01 -32.55
CA ASN A 326 21.20 8.31 -31.29
C ASN A 326 20.09 8.89 -30.38
N TRP A 327 18.86 8.43 -30.62
CA TRP A 327 17.70 8.80 -29.81
C TRP A 327 17.75 8.27 -28.36
N GLN A 328 18.76 7.47 -27.99
CA GLN A 328 18.92 7.00 -26.61
C GLN A 328 19.43 8.08 -25.64
N ASN A 329 19.84 9.23 -26.15
CA ASN A 329 20.40 10.34 -25.39
C ASN A 329 19.39 11.51 -25.27
N GLU A 330 18.16 11.22 -24.81
CA GLU A 330 17.08 12.21 -24.72
C GLU A 330 17.43 13.47 -23.92
N LEU A 331 18.23 13.32 -22.86
CA LEU A 331 18.64 14.44 -21.99
C LEU A 331 19.59 15.41 -22.69
N VAL A 332 20.39 14.94 -23.65
CA VAL A 332 21.29 15.80 -24.43
C VAL A 332 20.48 16.83 -25.20
N LEU A 333 19.39 16.41 -25.84
CA LEU A 333 18.49 17.30 -26.57
C LEU A 333 17.83 18.33 -25.63
N VAL A 334 17.41 17.91 -24.43
CA VAL A 334 16.85 18.81 -23.41
C VAL A 334 17.86 19.86 -22.98
N VAL A 335 19.08 19.44 -22.62
CA VAL A 335 20.15 20.33 -22.16
C VAL A 335 20.52 21.35 -23.24
N ILE A 336 20.74 20.90 -24.48
CA ILE A 336 21.07 21.78 -25.60
C ILE A 336 19.92 22.75 -25.91
N THR A 337 18.67 22.27 -25.87
CA THR A 337 17.49 23.13 -26.04
C THR A 337 17.47 24.22 -24.98
N MET A 338 17.62 23.87 -23.70
CA MET A 338 17.60 24.82 -22.59
C MET A 338 18.74 25.85 -22.67
N ILE A 339 19.96 25.41 -23.02
CA ILE A 339 21.10 26.32 -23.25
C ILE A 339 20.76 27.30 -24.37
N THR A 340 20.26 26.79 -25.51
CA THR A 340 19.95 27.62 -26.68
C THR A 340 18.83 28.60 -26.41
N MET A 341 17.79 28.20 -25.67
CA MET A 341 16.72 29.11 -25.23
C MET A 341 17.26 30.18 -24.29
N ARG A 342 18.21 29.84 -23.41
CA ARG A 342 18.84 30.84 -22.54
C ARG A 342 19.68 31.84 -23.33
N ILE A 343 20.44 31.38 -24.33
CA ILE A 343 21.16 32.26 -25.26
C ILE A 343 20.17 33.23 -25.93
N LEU A 344 19.07 32.71 -26.50
CA LEU A 344 18.05 33.55 -27.15
C LEU A 344 17.46 34.60 -26.21
N SER A 345 17.31 34.29 -24.92
CA SER A 345 16.76 35.25 -23.96
C SER A 345 17.68 36.45 -23.67
N ILE A 346 19.00 36.30 -23.84
CA ILE A 346 19.98 37.30 -23.41
C ILE A 346 20.78 37.92 -24.57
N CYS A 347 21.06 37.17 -25.62
CA CYS A 347 21.96 37.60 -26.69
C CYS A 347 21.47 38.88 -27.40
N ASN A 348 22.42 39.58 -28.03
CA ASN A 348 22.13 40.74 -28.88
C ASN A 348 21.33 40.33 -30.12
N THR A 349 20.62 41.30 -30.71
CA THR A 349 19.77 41.11 -31.90
C THR A 349 20.51 40.51 -33.09
N ASN A 350 21.81 40.77 -33.23
CA ASN A 350 22.66 40.23 -34.31
C ASN A 350 22.73 38.70 -34.32
N MET A 351 22.64 38.07 -33.14
CA MET A 351 22.78 36.63 -32.97
C MET A 351 21.44 35.89 -32.92
N GLU A 352 20.31 36.62 -32.91
CA GLU A 352 18.97 36.02 -32.81
C GLU A 352 18.70 35.03 -33.93
N ASN A 353 18.95 35.39 -35.20
CA ASN A 353 18.68 34.51 -36.34
C ASN A 353 19.47 33.20 -36.29
N LYS A 354 20.76 33.25 -35.92
CA LYS A 354 21.59 32.06 -35.77
C LYS A 354 21.07 31.16 -34.63
N THR A 355 20.65 31.77 -33.53
CA THR A 355 20.11 31.06 -32.37
C THR A 355 18.75 30.43 -32.69
N VAL A 356 17.85 31.15 -33.35
CA VAL A 356 16.55 30.65 -33.82
C VAL A 356 16.72 29.44 -34.75
N ASN A 357 17.68 29.49 -35.69
CA ASN A 357 17.96 28.35 -36.56
C ASN A 357 18.39 27.10 -35.77
N LEU A 358 19.20 27.25 -34.73
CA LEU A 358 19.59 26.15 -33.84
C LEU A 358 18.40 25.59 -33.05
N ILE A 359 17.49 26.44 -32.57
CA ILE A 359 16.26 26.03 -31.87
C ILE A 359 15.34 25.23 -32.81
N LEU A 360 15.16 25.69 -34.05
CA LEU A 360 14.38 24.99 -35.06
C LEU A 360 15.01 23.63 -35.42
N LYS A 361 16.35 23.54 -35.42
CA LYS A 361 17.06 22.27 -35.59
C LYS A 361 16.79 21.32 -34.42
N CYS A 362 16.84 21.78 -33.17
CA CYS A 362 16.50 20.97 -31.99
C CYS A 362 15.08 20.40 -32.12
N ARG A 363 14.10 21.24 -32.50
CA ARG A 363 12.71 20.84 -32.71
C ARG A 363 12.57 19.72 -33.76
N LYS A 364 13.21 19.89 -34.93
CA LYS A 364 13.19 18.89 -36.01
C LYS A 364 13.83 17.56 -35.60
N ILE A 365 14.91 17.59 -34.83
CA ILE A 365 15.54 16.37 -34.28
C ILE A 365 14.59 15.68 -33.31
N GLY A 366 13.98 16.43 -32.38
CA GLY A 366 13.02 15.88 -31.42
C GLY A 366 11.80 15.24 -32.09
N GLU A 367 11.25 15.86 -33.13
CA GLU A 367 10.15 15.26 -33.91
C GLU A 367 10.55 13.96 -34.61
N LYS A 368 11.75 13.93 -35.20
CA LYS A 368 12.29 12.70 -35.81
C LYS A 368 12.47 11.61 -34.76
N TRP A 369 12.94 11.94 -33.57
CA TRP A 369 13.08 10.99 -32.47
C TRP A 369 11.73 10.47 -31.97
N ILE A 370 10.70 11.32 -31.86
CA ILE A 370 9.32 10.87 -31.55
C ILE A 370 8.87 9.82 -32.57
N ASP A 371 9.07 10.06 -33.87
CA ASP A 371 8.67 9.12 -34.91
C ASP A 371 9.48 7.80 -34.87
N LEU A 372 10.78 7.87 -34.58
CA LEU A 372 11.65 6.68 -34.44
C LEU A 372 11.29 5.86 -33.21
N ILE A 373 11.08 6.50 -32.06
CA ILE A 373 10.71 5.84 -30.81
C ILE A 373 9.32 5.21 -30.96
N SER A 374 8.36 5.92 -31.57
CA SER A 374 7.02 5.36 -31.84
C SER A 374 7.09 4.09 -32.71
N LYS A 375 7.93 4.07 -33.75
CA LYS A 375 8.16 2.85 -34.54
C LYS A 375 8.79 1.73 -33.73
N SER A 376 9.77 2.05 -32.88
CA SER A 376 10.41 1.05 -32.01
C SER A 376 9.43 0.40 -31.04
N ILE A 377 8.50 1.18 -30.46
CA ILE A 377 7.42 0.68 -29.60
C ILE A 377 6.52 -0.29 -30.38
N GLN A 378 6.21 0.01 -31.63
CA GLN A 378 5.38 -0.86 -32.48
C GLN A 378 6.07 -2.17 -32.88
N THR A 379 7.40 -2.19 -33.01
CA THR A 379 8.17 -3.39 -33.38
C THR A 379 8.60 -4.24 -32.18
N THR A 380 8.53 -3.69 -30.97
CA THR A 380 8.98 -4.38 -29.75
C THR A 380 7.95 -5.44 -29.36
N SER A 381 8.41 -6.63 -28.99
CA SER A 381 7.52 -7.70 -28.55
C SER A 381 6.67 -7.26 -27.34
N PRO A 382 5.36 -7.57 -27.30
CA PRO A 382 4.50 -7.31 -26.13
C PRO A 382 4.97 -7.97 -24.83
N SER A 383 5.93 -8.89 -24.91
CA SER A 383 6.56 -9.55 -23.76
C SER A 383 7.58 -8.69 -23.01
N ALA A 384 8.10 -7.61 -23.63
CA ALA A 384 9.11 -6.72 -23.05
C ALA A 384 8.49 -5.40 -22.54
N LEU A 385 7.51 -5.50 -21.63
CA LEU A 385 6.78 -4.35 -21.10
C LEU A 385 7.69 -3.26 -20.50
N ASP A 386 8.69 -3.66 -19.71
CA ASP A 386 9.64 -2.73 -19.08
C ASP A 386 10.42 -1.90 -20.10
N GLU A 387 10.75 -2.47 -21.27
CA GLU A 387 11.44 -1.76 -22.34
C GLU A 387 10.50 -0.76 -23.02
N ILE A 388 9.25 -1.16 -23.30
CA ILE A 388 8.23 -0.28 -23.87
C ILE A 388 7.98 0.92 -22.95
N GLU A 389 7.92 0.70 -21.63
CA GLU A 389 7.71 1.77 -20.66
C GLU A 389 8.90 2.75 -20.61
N LYS A 390 10.14 2.24 -20.64
CA LYS A 390 11.34 3.09 -20.77
C LYS A 390 11.29 3.93 -22.04
N LEU A 391 10.90 3.34 -23.18
CA LEU A 391 10.75 4.06 -24.45
C LEU A 391 9.67 5.15 -24.37
N ARG A 392 8.55 4.89 -23.68
CA ARG A 392 7.50 5.91 -23.44
C ARG A 392 8.01 7.07 -22.60
N LEU A 393 8.79 6.82 -21.54
CA LEU A 393 9.42 7.89 -20.75
C LEU A 393 10.39 8.73 -21.59
N LYS A 394 11.18 8.09 -22.46
CA LYS A 394 12.03 8.83 -23.42
C LYS A 394 11.21 9.72 -24.33
N MET A 395 10.09 9.20 -24.84
CA MET A 395 9.17 9.96 -25.70
C MET A 395 8.59 11.18 -24.97
N ILE A 396 8.28 11.07 -23.67
CA ILE A 396 7.87 12.21 -22.83
C ILE A 396 9.01 13.23 -22.74
N THR A 397 10.24 12.81 -22.41
CA THR A 397 11.39 13.72 -22.27
C THR A 397 11.69 14.46 -23.58
N VAL A 398 11.65 13.77 -24.73
CA VAL A 398 11.84 14.38 -26.05
C VAL A 398 10.70 15.36 -26.38
N GLY A 399 9.44 14.98 -26.11
CA GLY A 399 8.29 15.86 -26.29
C GLY A 399 8.37 17.13 -25.45
N VAL A 400 8.80 17.02 -24.19
CA VAL A 400 9.09 18.15 -23.30
C VAL A 400 10.18 19.03 -23.92
N SER A 401 11.26 18.46 -24.44
CA SER A 401 12.30 19.24 -25.14
C SER A 401 11.73 20.06 -26.30
N CYS A 402 10.85 19.47 -27.12
CA CYS A 402 10.20 20.19 -28.22
C CYS A 402 9.32 21.35 -27.72
N ILE A 403 8.58 21.17 -26.62
CA ILE A 403 7.76 22.24 -26.01
C ILE A 403 8.63 23.37 -25.48
N LEU A 404 9.78 23.05 -24.86
CA LEU A 404 10.71 24.06 -24.33
C LEU A 404 11.31 24.95 -25.42
N THR A 405 11.29 24.55 -26.70
CA THR A 405 11.69 25.41 -27.81
C THR A 405 10.83 26.66 -27.98
N PHE A 406 9.72 26.78 -27.24
CA PHE A 406 8.85 27.95 -27.23
C PHE A 406 9.01 28.80 -25.95
N LEU A 407 9.98 28.50 -25.09
CA LEU A 407 10.31 29.23 -23.86
C LEU A 407 10.92 30.61 -24.17
N THR A 408 10.11 31.58 -24.51
CA THR A 408 10.58 32.95 -24.76
C THR A 408 9.53 34.00 -24.39
N ASP A 409 9.92 35.27 -24.40
CA ASP A 409 9.04 36.40 -24.15
C ASP A 409 8.05 36.64 -25.31
N GLN A 410 7.00 37.43 -25.04
CA GLN A 410 5.94 37.68 -26.01
C GLN A 410 6.40 38.41 -27.29
N GLN A 411 7.56 39.08 -27.29
CA GLN A 411 8.05 39.75 -28.50
C GLN A 411 8.75 38.76 -29.42
N ARG A 412 9.66 37.94 -28.87
CA ARG A 412 10.47 36.98 -29.64
C ARG A 412 9.72 35.70 -30.01
N ILE A 413 8.62 35.36 -29.35
CA ILE A 413 7.82 34.16 -29.69
C ILE A 413 7.34 34.14 -31.14
N ASN A 414 7.07 35.31 -31.73
CA ASN A 414 6.63 35.42 -33.12
C ASN A 414 7.69 34.92 -34.12
N LEU A 415 8.97 34.92 -33.74
CA LEU A 415 10.06 34.34 -34.55
C LEU A 415 9.99 32.81 -34.58
N LEU A 416 9.48 32.20 -33.50
CA LEU A 416 9.41 30.74 -33.31
C LEU A 416 8.03 30.16 -33.69
N LEU A 417 7.00 31.00 -33.76
CA LEU A 417 5.62 30.72 -34.17
C LEU A 417 5.21 31.56 -35.40
N SER A 418 5.97 31.42 -36.48
CA SER A 418 5.76 32.17 -37.74
C SER A 418 4.93 31.42 -38.79
N SER A 419 4.75 30.10 -38.66
CA SER A 419 4.12 29.24 -39.66
C SER A 419 3.16 28.21 -39.04
N ASN A 420 2.27 27.64 -39.85
CA ASN A 420 1.40 26.53 -39.43
C ASN A 420 2.22 25.29 -39.02
N GLU A 421 3.36 25.04 -39.68
CA GLU A 421 4.27 23.95 -39.35
C GLU A 421 4.67 23.99 -37.87
N HIS A 422 4.98 25.18 -37.32
CA HIS A 422 5.37 25.32 -35.92
C HIS A 422 4.22 25.07 -34.95
N ILE A 423 2.99 25.41 -35.32
CA ILE A 423 1.78 25.10 -34.53
C ILE A 423 1.54 23.59 -34.53
N VAL A 424 1.66 22.94 -35.69
CA VAL A 424 1.54 21.49 -35.81
C VAL A 424 2.60 20.79 -34.95
N SER A 425 3.86 21.25 -35.00
CA SER A 425 4.95 20.77 -34.15
C SER A 425 4.62 20.88 -32.65
N LEU A 426 4.10 22.03 -32.22
CA LEU A 426 3.70 22.26 -30.84
C LEU A 426 2.62 21.27 -30.42
N ILE A 427 1.51 21.20 -31.17
CA ILE A 427 0.39 20.31 -30.82
C ILE A 427 0.81 18.84 -30.86
N LYS A 428 1.67 18.43 -31.80
CA LYS A 428 2.26 17.08 -31.85
C LYS A 428 3.05 16.77 -30.58
N ALA A 429 3.90 17.69 -30.13
CA ALA A 429 4.69 17.51 -28.92
C ALA A 429 3.81 17.44 -27.66
N VAL A 430 2.83 18.35 -27.50
CA VAL A 430 1.92 18.36 -26.34
C VAL A 430 1.06 17.08 -26.31
N THR A 431 0.51 16.66 -27.46
CA THR A 431 -0.29 15.43 -27.57
C THR A 431 0.56 14.19 -27.25
N THR A 432 1.79 14.13 -27.75
CA THR A 432 2.72 13.02 -27.47
C THR A 432 3.06 12.94 -25.98
N VAL A 433 3.28 14.06 -25.30
CA VAL A 433 3.50 14.08 -23.85
C VAL A 433 2.23 13.59 -23.12
N HIS A 434 1.07 14.11 -23.49
CA HIS A 434 -0.22 13.74 -22.90
C HIS A 434 -0.51 12.24 -22.96
N ASP A 435 -0.43 11.65 -24.15
CA ASP A 435 -0.77 10.25 -24.39
C ASP A 435 0.14 9.30 -23.60
N ASN A 436 1.44 9.61 -23.55
CA ASN A 436 2.40 8.77 -22.86
C ASN A 436 2.35 8.94 -21.33
N ILE A 437 1.97 10.12 -20.84
CA ILE A 437 1.68 10.30 -19.40
C ILE A 437 0.50 9.41 -19.01
N ILE A 438 -0.61 9.43 -19.77
CA ILE A 438 -1.78 8.60 -19.46
C ILE A 438 -1.41 7.11 -19.40
N LEU A 439 -0.60 6.65 -20.35
CA LEU A 439 -0.19 5.25 -20.46
C LEU A 439 0.85 4.83 -19.39
N THR A 440 1.48 5.77 -18.70
CA THR A 440 2.50 5.50 -17.66
C THR A 440 2.01 5.76 -16.22
N LYS A 441 0.78 6.26 -16.03
CA LYS A 441 0.21 6.71 -14.73
C LYS A 441 0.34 5.73 -13.55
N HIS A 442 0.52 4.43 -13.78
CA HIS A 442 0.48 3.41 -12.73
C HIS A 442 1.76 2.58 -12.57
N ARG A 443 2.83 2.82 -13.35
CA ARG A 443 3.85 1.78 -13.55
C ARG A 443 5.32 2.18 -13.33
N VAL A 444 5.69 3.48 -13.40
CA VAL A 444 7.11 3.89 -13.24
C VAL A 444 7.32 5.08 -12.30
N ASN A 445 8.40 5.01 -11.52
CA ASN A 445 8.94 6.15 -10.76
C ASN A 445 9.63 7.13 -11.71
N ILE A 446 8.95 8.21 -12.08
CA ILE A 446 9.53 9.34 -12.80
C ILE A 446 10.44 10.12 -11.85
N SER A 447 11.67 10.45 -12.28
CA SER A 447 12.61 11.22 -11.46
C SER A 447 12.08 12.61 -11.11
N THR A 448 12.58 13.17 -10.00
CA THR A 448 12.21 14.51 -9.53
C THR A 448 12.52 15.57 -10.60
N PHE A 449 13.66 15.42 -11.28
CA PHE A 449 14.10 16.29 -12.35
C PHE A 449 13.15 16.27 -13.56
N VAL A 450 12.84 15.09 -14.13
CA VAL A 450 11.93 14.98 -15.28
C VAL A 450 10.54 15.51 -14.93
N ARG A 451 10.05 15.26 -13.72
CA ARG A 451 8.77 15.82 -13.23
C ARG A 451 8.78 17.34 -13.18
N ASN A 452 9.88 17.95 -12.75
CA ASN A 452 10.02 19.40 -12.76
C ASN A 452 10.05 19.95 -14.19
N MET A 453 10.72 19.27 -15.12
CA MET A 453 10.74 19.65 -16.54
C MET A 453 9.35 19.56 -17.18
N MET A 454 8.56 18.52 -16.87
CA MET A 454 7.16 18.41 -17.32
C MET A 454 6.31 19.60 -16.82
N ARG A 455 6.37 19.92 -15.52
CA ARG A 455 5.68 21.09 -14.96
C ARG A 455 6.11 22.40 -15.60
N PHE A 456 7.42 22.52 -15.88
CA PHE A 456 7.93 23.70 -16.56
C PHE A 456 7.40 23.80 -18.00
N SER A 457 7.25 22.67 -18.70
CA SER A 457 6.64 22.63 -20.03
C SER A 457 5.15 23.00 -20.02
N GLU A 458 4.38 22.57 -19.01
CA GLU A 458 2.98 22.98 -18.81
C GLU A 458 2.87 24.50 -18.64
N TYR A 459 3.76 25.08 -17.84
CA TYR A 459 3.84 26.54 -17.69
C TYR A 459 4.11 27.25 -19.03
N VAL A 460 5.05 26.74 -19.83
CA VAL A 460 5.35 27.31 -21.16
C VAL A 460 4.10 27.31 -22.04
N ILE A 461 3.37 26.19 -22.10
CA ILE A 461 2.17 26.06 -22.93
C ILE A 461 1.11 27.09 -22.53
N VAL A 462 0.83 27.21 -21.23
CA VAL A 462 -0.16 28.20 -20.72
C VAL A 462 0.28 29.63 -21.02
N MET A 463 1.57 29.93 -20.91
CA MET A 463 2.13 31.26 -21.20
C MET A 463 2.01 31.65 -22.67
N ILE A 464 2.26 30.72 -23.60
CA ILE A 464 2.21 30.99 -25.05
C ILE A 464 0.79 30.90 -25.64
N GLN A 465 -0.16 30.31 -24.91
CA GLN A 465 -1.52 30.05 -25.40
C GLN A 465 -2.23 31.29 -25.98
N PRO A 466 -2.16 32.50 -25.38
CA PRO A 466 -2.76 33.69 -25.98
C PRO A 466 -2.19 34.04 -27.35
N THR A 467 -0.90 33.80 -27.57
CA THR A 467 -0.23 34.02 -28.87
C THR A 467 -0.66 32.96 -29.88
N VAL A 468 -0.73 31.69 -29.45
CA VAL A 468 -1.24 30.58 -30.27
C VAL A 468 -2.68 30.84 -30.71
N ALA A 469 -3.54 31.27 -29.80
CA ALA A 469 -4.94 31.59 -30.10
C ALA A 469 -5.08 32.71 -31.14
N LYS A 470 -4.30 33.79 -31.00
CA LYS A 470 -4.24 34.88 -31.98
C LYS A 470 -3.73 34.41 -33.34
N PHE A 471 -2.69 33.57 -33.37
CA PHE A 471 -2.12 33.04 -34.60
C PHE A 471 -3.13 32.14 -35.33
N LEU A 472 -3.74 31.19 -34.62
CA LEU A 472 -4.76 30.29 -35.16
C LEU A 472 -5.96 31.06 -35.73
N GLN A 473 -6.43 32.10 -35.05
CA GLN A 473 -7.50 32.95 -35.55
C GLN A 473 -7.09 33.68 -36.84
N LYS A 474 -5.85 34.20 -36.91
CA LYS A 474 -5.31 34.89 -38.09
C LYS A 474 -5.15 33.96 -39.30
N THR A 475 -4.81 32.70 -39.08
CA THR A 475 -4.62 31.69 -40.13
C THR A 475 -5.86 30.84 -40.43
N PHE A 476 -7.05 31.28 -39.98
CA PHE A 476 -8.30 30.55 -40.14
C PHE A 476 -8.21 29.08 -39.69
N TYR A 477 -7.45 28.84 -38.61
CA TYR A 477 -7.27 27.53 -37.96
C TYR A 477 -6.61 26.45 -38.84
N GLN A 478 -5.90 26.84 -39.90
CA GLN A 478 -5.31 25.88 -40.84
C GLN A 478 -4.31 24.91 -40.19
N GLY A 479 -3.55 25.37 -39.18
CA GLY A 479 -2.66 24.48 -38.40
C GLY A 479 -3.41 23.33 -37.69
N LEU A 480 -4.66 23.51 -37.27
CA LEU A 480 -5.47 22.43 -36.67
C LEU A 480 -5.92 21.40 -37.72
N ASN A 481 -6.22 21.85 -38.94
CA ASN A 481 -6.51 20.95 -40.06
C ASN A 481 -5.29 20.09 -40.41
N GLU A 482 -4.13 20.72 -40.55
CA GLU A 482 -2.86 20.02 -40.85
C GLU A 482 -2.51 19.00 -39.76
N PHE A 483 -2.62 19.37 -38.48
CA PHE A 483 -2.40 18.45 -37.36
C PHE A 483 -3.37 17.27 -37.37
N THR A 484 -4.67 17.52 -37.61
CA THR A 484 -5.70 16.46 -37.66
C THR A 484 -5.40 15.44 -38.75
N VAL A 485 -4.97 15.89 -39.94
CA VAL A 485 -4.58 15.00 -41.05
C VAL A 485 -3.38 14.12 -40.69
N ILE A 486 -2.42 14.65 -39.93
CA ILE A 486 -1.21 13.92 -39.51
C ILE A 486 -1.55 12.89 -38.42
N TYR A 487 -2.33 13.30 -37.41
CA TYR A 487 -2.55 12.53 -36.19
C TYR A 487 -3.68 11.51 -36.33
N TRP A 488 -4.75 11.81 -37.08
CA TRP A 488 -5.87 10.90 -37.31
C TRP A 488 -5.73 10.16 -38.65
N ALA A 489 -5.49 8.84 -38.59
CA ALA A 489 -5.21 8.01 -39.77
C ALA A 489 -6.35 7.97 -40.82
N VAL A 490 -7.61 8.23 -40.42
CA VAL A 490 -8.77 8.22 -41.33
C VAL A 490 -8.72 9.40 -42.30
N THR A 491 -8.41 10.59 -41.82
CA THR A 491 -8.27 11.81 -42.64
C THR A 491 -7.05 11.74 -43.56
N LYS A 492 -5.98 11.03 -43.15
CA LYS A 492 -4.80 10.79 -43.99
C LYS A 492 -5.11 10.04 -45.29
N ARG A 493 -6.13 9.17 -45.28
CA ARG A 493 -6.57 8.41 -46.48
C ARG A 493 -7.43 9.24 -47.44
N LYS A 494 -8.19 10.21 -46.92
CA LYS A 494 -9.08 11.07 -47.70
C LYS A 494 -8.39 12.32 -48.27
N GLY A 495 -7.20 12.67 -47.76
CA GLY A 495 -6.30 13.67 -48.37
C GLY A 495 -6.72 15.13 -48.23
N SER A 496 -7.85 15.44 -47.57
CA SER A 496 -8.27 16.82 -47.28
C SER A 496 -9.17 16.89 -46.05
N MET A 497 -8.94 17.92 -45.22
CA MET A 497 -9.72 18.27 -44.03
C MET A 497 -10.11 19.75 -44.15
N ASN A 498 -11.38 20.02 -44.51
CA ASN A 498 -11.94 21.37 -44.63
C ASN A 498 -12.97 21.62 -43.52
N GLY A 499 -12.55 21.42 -42.28
CA GLY A 499 -13.39 21.61 -41.12
C GLY A 499 -13.50 23.07 -40.69
N LEU A 500 -14.70 23.52 -40.31
CA LEU A 500 -14.91 24.84 -39.71
C LEU A 500 -14.63 24.77 -38.21
N TRP A 501 -13.44 25.22 -37.80
CA TRP A 501 -13.05 25.26 -36.40
C TRP A 501 -13.70 26.44 -35.66
N THR A 502 -14.15 26.17 -34.44
CA THR A 502 -14.68 27.17 -33.51
C THR A 502 -14.00 27.03 -32.16
N LYS A 503 -13.67 28.16 -31.53
CA LYS A 503 -13.15 28.17 -30.16
C LYS A 503 -14.32 28.07 -29.19
N ARG A 504 -14.21 27.24 -28.14
CA ARG A 504 -15.31 27.03 -27.18
C ARG A 504 -15.65 28.27 -26.37
N THR A 505 -14.63 29.00 -25.93
CA THR A 505 -14.79 30.20 -25.12
C THR A 505 -13.98 31.36 -25.68
N GLU A 506 -14.42 32.59 -25.37
CA GLU A 506 -13.70 33.82 -25.74
C GLU A 506 -12.41 34.02 -24.92
N ASN A 507 -12.20 33.25 -23.84
CA ASN A 507 -11.02 33.37 -23.00
C ASN A 507 -9.76 33.00 -23.81
N PRO A 508 -8.77 33.90 -23.96
CA PRO A 508 -7.55 33.60 -24.71
C PRO A 508 -6.74 32.44 -24.11
N TYR A 509 -6.88 32.17 -22.81
CA TYR A 509 -6.20 31.08 -22.10
C TYR A 509 -6.94 29.74 -22.17
N ASP A 510 -8.11 29.68 -22.82
CA ASP A 510 -8.76 28.41 -23.12
C ASP A 510 -8.12 27.75 -24.34
N GLY A 511 -7.87 26.44 -24.23
CA GLY A 511 -7.20 25.60 -25.20
C GLY A 511 -8.13 24.85 -26.14
N TRP A 512 -9.44 24.86 -25.86
CA TRP A 512 -10.40 24.01 -26.57
C TRP A 512 -10.91 24.60 -27.89
N TYR A 513 -10.82 23.77 -28.94
CA TYR A 513 -11.35 24.02 -30.26
C TYR A 513 -12.17 22.83 -30.74
N ASP A 514 -13.33 23.12 -31.34
CA ASP A 514 -14.24 22.11 -31.89
C ASP A 514 -14.42 22.31 -33.40
N CYS A 515 -14.56 21.19 -34.11
CA CYS A 515 -14.77 21.16 -35.54
C CYS A 515 -15.75 20.05 -35.89
N GLN A 516 -16.76 20.39 -36.72
CA GLN A 516 -17.63 19.39 -37.30
C GLN A 516 -17.03 18.89 -38.62
N TYR A 517 -16.78 17.59 -38.71
CA TYR A 517 -16.29 16.92 -39.91
C TYR A 517 -17.17 15.73 -40.25
N GLU A 518 -17.85 15.81 -41.39
CA GLU A 518 -18.92 14.88 -41.76
C GLU A 518 -19.98 14.79 -40.65
N SER A 519 -20.21 13.60 -40.08
CA SER A 519 -21.13 13.36 -38.96
C SER A 519 -20.47 13.37 -37.58
N ARG A 520 -19.15 13.61 -37.50
CA ARG A 520 -18.37 13.51 -36.26
C ARG A 520 -17.89 14.87 -35.77
N VAL A 521 -17.81 15.02 -34.46
CA VAL A 521 -17.25 16.22 -33.81
C VAL A 521 -15.82 15.92 -33.38
N ILE A 522 -14.88 16.71 -33.89
CA ILE A 522 -13.46 16.66 -33.49
C ILE A 522 -13.24 17.78 -32.48
N SER A 523 -12.63 17.44 -31.34
CA SER A 523 -12.27 18.40 -30.31
C SER A 523 -10.78 18.30 -29.98
N ILE A 524 -10.09 19.43 -29.95
CA ILE A 524 -8.67 19.52 -29.62
C ILE A 524 -8.49 20.51 -28.47
N ASP A 525 -7.76 20.09 -27.45
CA ASP A 525 -7.23 20.99 -26.42
C ASP A 525 -5.73 21.21 -26.65
N CYS A 526 -5.37 22.40 -27.13
CA CYS A 526 -3.98 22.77 -27.41
C CYS A 526 -3.12 22.90 -26.14
N ILE A 527 -3.72 23.00 -24.95
CA ILE A 527 -3.01 23.14 -23.68
C ILE A 527 -2.71 21.77 -23.10
N SER A 528 -3.72 20.92 -22.97
CA SER A 528 -3.56 19.59 -22.41
C SER A 528 -2.98 18.59 -23.41
N GLY A 529 -3.10 18.84 -24.72
CA GLY A 529 -2.78 17.89 -25.78
C GLY A 529 -3.87 16.84 -26.00
N THR A 530 -5.08 17.06 -25.49
CA THR A 530 -6.17 16.09 -25.64
C THR A 530 -6.79 16.19 -27.02
N PHE A 531 -6.86 15.06 -27.74
CA PHE A 531 -7.54 14.93 -29.02
C PHE A 531 -8.73 13.96 -28.90
N LEU A 532 -9.93 14.44 -29.20
CA LEU A 532 -11.17 13.67 -29.08
C LEU A 532 -11.94 13.63 -30.40
N ILE A 533 -12.63 12.52 -30.63
CA ILE A 533 -13.64 12.34 -31.67
C ILE A 533 -14.92 11.89 -31.00
N ASP A 534 -16.00 12.64 -31.14
CA ASP A 534 -17.29 12.40 -30.48
C ASP A 534 -17.14 12.23 -28.95
N ASN A 535 -16.28 13.06 -28.34
CA ASN A 535 -15.88 12.99 -26.93
C ASN A 535 -15.14 11.70 -26.51
N MET A 536 -14.62 10.93 -27.46
CA MET A 536 -13.81 9.73 -27.21
C MET A 536 -12.34 9.96 -27.58
N THR A 537 -11.43 9.51 -26.72
CA THR A 537 -9.99 9.49 -27.00
C THR A 537 -9.66 8.57 -28.16
N ILE A 538 -8.60 8.86 -28.91
CA ILE A 538 -8.04 7.91 -29.89
C ILE A 538 -6.66 7.45 -29.43
N GLY A 539 -6.23 6.28 -29.89
CA GLY A 539 -4.93 5.72 -29.53
C GLY A 539 -5.00 4.74 -28.37
N PHE A 540 -5.77 4.98 -27.31
CA PHE A 540 -5.88 4.06 -26.18
C PHE A 540 -7.29 4.03 -25.58
N LEU A 541 -7.59 2.93 -24.89
CA LEU A 541 -8.85 2.72 -24.19
C LEU A 541 -8.92 3.60 -22.93
N PRO A 542 -10.09 4.14 -22.57
CA PRO A 542 -10.26 4.91 -21.34
C PRO A 542 -10.17 4.02 -20.08
N ASP A 543 -9.81 4.61 -18.94
CA ASP A 543 -9.69 3.94 -17.63
C ASP A 543 -10.95 3.15 -17.24
N LYS A 544 -12.13 3.62 -17.65
CA LYS A 544 -13.41 2.93 -17.42
C LYS A 544 -13.46 1.53 -18.03
N ILE A 545 -12.72 1.30 -19.11
CA ILE A 545 -12.61 -0.01 -19.78
C ILE A 545 -11.42 -0.78 -19.21
N ILE A 546 -10.25 -0.14 -19.08
CA ILE A 546 -9.01 -0.79 -18.64
C ILE A 546 -9.14 -1.31 -17.20
N LEU A 547 -9.80 -0.57 -16.30
CA LEU A 547 -9.99 -0.96 -14.90
C LEU A 547 -11.20 -1.89 -14.70
N HIS A 548 -11.95 -2.21 -15.74
CA HIS A 548 -13.13 -3.06 -15.64
C HIS A 548 -12.72 -4.53 -15.40
N GLU A 549 -13.38 -5.22 -14.46
CA GLU A 549 -13.03 -6.60 -14.04
C GLU A 549 -12.91 -7.57 -15.24
N THR A 550 -13.87 -7.53 -16.18
CA THR A 550 -13.84 -8.36 -17.40
C THR A 550 -12.62 -8.10 -18.28
N PHE A 551 -12.16 -6.84 -18.37
CA PHE A 551 -10.98 -6.50 -19.16
C PHE A 551 -9.71 -7.02 -18.48
N VAL A 552 -9.52 -6.65 -17.21
CA VAL A 552 -8.36 -7.05 -16.40
C VAL A 552 -8.23 -8.57 -16.33
N ARG A 553 -9.33 -9.30 -16.20
CA ARG A 553 -9.30 -10.76 -16.11
C ARG A 553 -8.67 -11.43 -17.34
N VAL A 554 -8.92 -10.92 -18.55
CA VAL A 554 -8.50 -11.57 -19.80
C VAL A 554 -7.25 -10.92 -20.38
N PHE A 555 -7.25 -9.58 -20.46
CA PHE A 555 -6.20 -8.80 -21.09
C PHE A 555 -5.16 -8.29 -20.10
N ASP A 556 -5.45 -8.39 -18.79
CA ASP A 556 -4.60 -7.93 -17.70
C ASP A 556 -4.16 -6.48 -17.92
N ASP A 557 -2.89 -6.29 -18.23
CA ASP A 557 -2.23 -5.01 -18.31
C ASP A 557 -1.97 -4.59 -19.78
N HIS A 558 -2.50 -5.34 -20.76
CA HIS A 558 -2.26 -5.15 -22.18
C HIS A 558 -2.87 -3.84 -22.73
N ILE A 559 -2.06 -3.09 -23.49
CA ILE A 559 -2.46 -1.80 -24.06
C ILE A 559 -2.88 -2.00 -25.52
N PHE A 560 -4.15 -1.75 -25.82
CA PHE A 560 -4.67 -1.76 -27.18
C PHE A 560 -4.56 -0.39 -27.84
N GLU A 561 -3.93 -0.34 -29.01
CA GLU A 561 -4.05 0.83 -29.89
C GLU A 561 -5.43 0.85 -30.57
N VAL A 562 -6.28 1.82 -30.22
CA VAL A 562 -7.68 1.88 -30.66
C VAL A 562 -8.04 3.14 -31.45
N GLN A 563 -9.15 3.09 -32.17
CA GLN A 563 -9.79 4.20 -32.85
C GLN A 563 -11.31 4.13 -32.65
N VAL A 564 -11.99 5.23 -32.93
CA VAL A 564 -13.46 5.32 -32.84
C VAL A 564 -14.12 4.57 -34.00
N ALA A 565 -14.97 3.59 -33.67
CA ALA A 565 -15.80 2.87 -34.63
C ALA A 565 -16.97 3.76 -35.14
N ASP A 566 -17.73 3.28 -36.14
CA ASP A 566 -18.91 4.01 -36.63
C ASP A 566 -20.07 4.02 -35.62
N SER A 567 -20.09 3.07 -34.69
CA SER A 567 -21.07 3.01 -33.60
C SER A 567 -20.64 3.88 -32.41
N SER A 568 -21.60 4.60 -31.82
CA SER A 568 -21.36 5.47 -30.67
C SER A 568 -20.87 4.69 -29.45
N ASN A 569 -19.88 5.24 -28.71
CA ASN A 569 -19.26 4.63 -27.53
C ASN A 569 -18.55 3.29 -27.80
N THR A 570 -18.04 3.10 -29.02
CA THR A 570 -17.36 1.89 -29.43
C THR A 570 -15.94 2.18 -29.92
N TYR A 571 -14.98 1.45 -29.38
CA TYR A 571 -13.59 1.45 -29.79
C TYR A 571 -13.28 0.20 -30.62
N ILE A 572 -12.51 0.35 -31.70
CA ILE A 572 -11.98 -0.78 -32.48
C ILE A 572 -10.45 -0.69 -32.51
N THR A 573 -9.77 -1.83 -32.50
CA THR A 573 -8.31 -1.84 -32.61
C THR A 573 -7.82 -1.35 -33.97
N LYS A 574 -6.74 -0.57 -33.99
CA LYS A 574 -6.10 -0.09 -35.22
C LYS A 574 -5.42 -1.21 -35.99
N HIS A 575 -4.81 -2.14 -35.25
CA HIS A 575 -4.08 -3.28 -35.77
C HIS A 575 -4.86 -4.56 -35.53
N SER A 576 -4.60 -5.55 -36.39
CA SER A 576 -4.96 -6.94 -36.15
C SER A 576 -3.95 -7.59 -35.20
N TYR A 577 -4.44 -8.44 -34.32
CA TYR A 577 -3.62 -9.20 -33.37
C TYR A 577 -3.58 -10.67 -33.77
N HIS A 578 -2.53 -11.37 -33.29
CA HIS A 578 -2.22 -12.78 -33.50
C HIS A 578 -1.80 -13.16 -34.94
N ASP A 579 -0.74 -13.95 -35.07
CA ASP A 579 -0.12 -14.29 -36.37
C ASP A 579 -0.93 -15.30 -37.19
N THR A 580 -1.67 -16.18 -36.50
CA THR A 580 -2.38 -17.33 -37.12
C THR A 580 -3.84 -17.03 -37.47
N GLY A 581 -4.37 -15.90 -36.98
CA GLY A 581 -5.70 -15.41 -37.30
C GLY A 581 -5.72 -13.92 -37.06
N LEU A 582 -5.67 -13.13 -38.13
CA LEU A 582 -5.75 -11.67 -38.03
C LEU A 582 -7.10 -11.29 -37.44
N VAL A 583 -7.07 -10.85 -36.18
CA VAL A 583 -8.26 -10.58 -35.38
C VAL A 583 -8.28 -9.13 -34.92
N GLN A 584 -9.44 -8.50 -34.96
CA GLN A 584 -9.69 -7.17 -34.39
C GLN A 584 -10.59 -7.26 -33.16
N TYR A 585 -10.34 -6.39 -32.19
CA TYR A 585 -11.17 -6.29 -30.98
C TYR A 585 -12.02 -5.03 -31.01
N GLU A 586 -13.29 -5.18 -30.65
CA GLU A 586 -14.27 -4.11 -30.49
C GLU A 586 -14.66 -4.01 -29.01
N PHE A 587 -14.56 -2.82 -28.43
CA PHE A 587 -14.89 -2.53 -27.04
C PHE A 587 -16.03 -1.53 -27.00
N TYR A 588 -17.19 -1.97 -26.50
CA TYR A 588 -18.35 -1.11 -26.29
C TYR A 588 -18.60 -0.95 -24.79
N PHE A 589 -18.73 0.31 -24.35
CA PHE A 589 -18.96 0.61 -22.94
C PHE A 589 -20.26 1.38 -22.72
N ASN A 590 -21.16 0.81 -21.91
CA ASN A 590 -22.40 1.47 -21.53
C ASN A 590 -22.27 2.16 -20.17
N ASN A 591 -22.13 3.50 -20.20
CA ASN A 591 -21.99 4.33 -19.00
C ASN A 591 -23.17 4.22 -18.01
N ARG A 592 -24.39 3.87 -18.44
CA ARG A 592 -25.57 3.87 -17.55
C ARG A 592 -25.64 2.66 -16.63
N ILE A 593 -25.23 1.51 -17.15
CA ILE A 593 -25.30 0.20 -16.48
C ILE A 593 -23.91 -0.34 -16.12
N ASN A 594 -22.86 0.45 -16.37
CA ASN A 594 -21.46 0.08 -16.15
C ASN A 594 -21.11 -1.29 -16.76
N GLN A 595 -21.55 -1.52 -17.99
CA GLN A 595 -21.37 -2.78 -18.69
C GLN A 595 -20.37 -2.64 -19.83
N LEU A 596 -19.34 -3.47 -19.81
CA LEU A 596 -18.37 -3.62 -20.88
C LEU A 596 -18.73 -4.83 -21.76
N ILE A 597 -18.88 -4.59 -23.05
CA ILE A 597 -19.02 -5.64 -24.08
C ILE A 597 -17.74 -5.66 -24.90
N ILE A 598 -17.09 -6.82 -24.96
CA ILE A 598 -15.89 -7.04 -25.77
C ILE A 598 -16.24 -8.04 -26.85
N LYS A 599 -16.00 -7.67 -28.11
CA LYS A 599 -16.16 -8.56 -29.25
C LYS A 599 -14.83 -8.74 -29.96
N GLU A 600 -14.71 -9.91 -30.56
CA GLU A 600 -13.61 -10.33 -31.39
C GLU A 600 -14.14 -10.56 -32.81
N GLN A 601 -13.48 -9.98 -33.80
CA GLN A 601 -13.85 -10.11 -35.21
C GLN A 601 -12.69 -10.69 -36.01
N TYR A 602 -12.91 -11.82 -36.66
CA TYR A 602 -11.95 -12.43 -37.58
C TYR A 602 -11.98 -11.72 -38.93
N ILE A 603 -10.85 -11.18 -39.38
CA ILE A 603 -10.78 -10.39 -40.63
C ILE A 603 -11.12 -11.24 -41.86
N HIS A 604 -10.70 -12.52 -41.89
CA HIS A 604 -10.87 -13.38 -43.06
C HIS A 604 -12.28 -13.95 -43.19
N THR A 605 -12.90 -14.38 -42.09
CA THR A 605 -14.23 -15.05 -42.11
C THR A 605 -15.36 -14.10 -41.75
N ASN A 606 -15.05 -12.92 -41.21
CA ASN A 606 -16.00 -11.98 -40.64
C ASN A 606 -16.89 -12.64 -39.55
N ASP A 607 -16.33 -13.62 -38.85
CA ASP A 607 -16.97 -14.23 -37.67
C ASP A 607 -16.75 -13.34 -36.46
N ILE A 608 -17.82 -13.20 -35.65
CA ILE A 608 -17.82 -12.36 -34.46
C ILE A 608 -18.05 -13.25 -33.25
N LEU A 609 -17.14 -13.18 -32.29
CA LEU A 609 -17.31 -13.77 -30.97
C LEU A 609 -17.44 -12.68 -29.92
N GLN A 610 -18.25 -12.92 -28.90
CA GLN A 610 -18.43 -12.00 -27.78
C GLN A 610 -17.92 -12.65 -26.50
N LEU A 611 -17.11 -11.91 -25.74
CA LEU A 611 -16.67 -12.35 -24.41
C LEU A 611 -17.85 -12.31 -23.43
N ILE A 612 -18.13 -13.45 -22.79
CA ILE A 612 -19.12 -13.56 -21.73
C ILE A 612 -18.41 -13.44 -20.38
N PRO A 613 -18.85 -12.53 -19.49
CA PRO A 613 -18.28 -12.43 -18.15
C PRO A 613 -18.40 -13.74 -17.36
N HIS A 614 -17.34 -14.13 -16.66
CA HIS A 614 -17.28 -15.37 -15.87
C HIS A 614 -18.38 -15.47 -14.81
N SER A 615 -18.86 -14.33 -14.31
CA SER A 615 -19.93 -14.24 -13.31
C SER A 615 -21.25 -14.88 -13.76
N PHE A 616 -21.53 -14.95 -15.06
CA PHE A 616 -22.72 -15.63 -15.59
C PHE A 616 -22.67 -17.15 -15.40
N PHE A 617 -21.47 -17.74 -15.27
CA PHE A 617 -21.31 -19.19 -15.06
C PHE A 617 -21.13 -19.57 -13.59
N LYS A 618 -21.11 -18.59 -12.69
CA LYS A 618 -20.97 -18.83 -11.26
C LYS A 618 -22.17 -19.66 -10.76
N ASN A 619 -21.88 -20.78 -10.10
CA ASN A 619 -22.84 -21.79 -9.64
C ASN A 619 -23.51 -22.64 -10.74
N GLU A 620 -23.32 -22.32 -12.01
CA GLU A 620 -23.83 -23.11 -13.15
C GLU A 620 -22.80 -24.14 -13.64
N LEU A 621 -21.51 -23.75 -13.65
CA LEU A 621 -20.40 -24.61 -14.03
C LEU A 621 -19.45 -24.87 -12.84
N PRO A 622 -18.74 -26.01 -12.82
CA PRO A 622 -17.66 -26.23 -11.87
C PRO A 622 -16.59 -25.14 -11.97
N ASP A 623 -15.95 -24.80 -10.85
CA ASP A 623 -15.02 -23.68 -10.71
C ASP A 623 -13.86 -23.76 -11.71
N MET A 624 -13.35 -24.97 -12.00
CA MET A 624 -12.29 -25.19 -13.00
C MET A 624 -12.62 -24.58 -14.37
N PHE A 625 -13.88 -24.66 -14.82
CA PHE A 625 -14.32 -24.13 -16.11
C PHE A 625 -14.57 -22.63 -16.09
N VAL A 626 -14.77 -22.03 -14.91
CA VAL A 626 -15.04 -20.60 -14.72
C VAL A 626 -13.75 -19.84 -14.43
N SER A 627 -12.96 -20.35 -13.49
CA SER A 627 -11.77 -19.73 -12.93
C SER A 627 -10.56 -19.79 -13.86
N ASN A 628 -10.40 -20.85 -14.67
CA ASN A 628 -9.21 -21.07 -15.50
C ASN A 628 -9.39 -20.71 -16.98
N TYR A 629 -10.60 -20.35 -17.42
CA TYR A 629 -10.91 -20.10 -18.82
C TYR A 629 -11.61 -18.75 -19.04
N SER A 630 -11.42 -18.19 -20.24
CA SER A 630 -12.25 -17.12 -20.79
C SER A 630 -13.30 -17.71 -21.73
N HIS A 631 -14.50 -17.11 -21.75
CA HIS A 631 -15.68 -17.68 -22.41
C HIS A 631 -16.09 -16.86 -23.62
N TRP A 632 -15.92 -17.40 -24.82
CA TRP A 632 -16.17 -16.68 -26.07
C TRP A 632 -17.36 -17.26 -26.82
N TRP A 633 -18.46 -16.51 -26.87
CA TRP A 633 -19.70 -16.93 -27.52
C TRP A 633 -19.69 -16.59 -29.00
N ASN A 634 -19.89 -17.61 -29.84
CA ASN A 634 -20.11 -17.49 -31.27
C ASN A 634 -21.61 -17.52 -31.59
N SER A 635 -22.12 -16.41 -32.10
CA SER A 635 -23.55 -16.24 -32.41
C SER A 635 -24.04 -17.08 -33.60
N LYS A 636 -23.16 -17.38 -34.58
CA LYS A 636 -23.51 -18.20 -35.75
C LYS A 636 -23.66 -19.67 -35.37
N ASN A 637 -22.71 -20.18 -34.60
CA ASN A 637 -22.65 -21.61 -34.24
C ASN A 637 -23.39 -21.93 -32.93
N GLN A 638 -23.86 -20.92 -32.19
CA GLN A 638 -24.49 -21.07 -30.87
C GLN A 638 -23.64 -21.90 -29.90
N THR A 639 -22.33 -21.64 -29.93
CA THR A 639 -21.31 -22.32 -29.12
C THR A 639 -20.53 -21.33 -28.29
N ILE A 640 -20.06 -21.76 -27.12
CA ILE A 640 -19.15 -21.00 -26.26
C ILE A 640 -17.83 -21.74 -26.22
N GLU A 641 -16.77 -21.07 -26.66
CA GLU A 641 -15.40 -21.58 -26.64
C GLU A 641 -14.76 -21.25 -25.29
N PHE A 642 -14.13 -22.25 -24.67
CA PHE A 642 -13.34 -22.10 -23.46
C PHE A 642 -11.88 -21.95 -23.88
N ARG A 643 -11.36 -20.72 -23.78
CA ARG A 643 -9.99 -20.38 -24.13
C ARG A 643 -9.16 -20.15 -22.87
N PRO A 644 -7.82 -20.27 -22.92
CA PRO A 644 -6.96 -19.84 -21.82
C PRO A 644 -7.38 -18.47 -21.27
N ILE A 645 -7.28 -18.29 -19.96
CA ILE A 645 -7.75 -17.06 -19.32
C ILE A 645 -6.93 -15.83 -19.74
N HIS A 646 -5.62 -15.98 -19.93
CA HIS A 646 -4.72 -14.87 -20.23
C HIS A 646 -4.51 -14.69 -21.74
N PHE A 647 -4.74 -13.47 -22.22
CA PHE A 647 -4.56 -13.07 -23.62
C PHE A 647 -3.14 -13.30 -24.16
N LYS A 648 -2.11 -13.23 -23.30
CA LYS A 648 -0.70 -13.42 -23.68
C LYS A 648 -0.29 -14.88 -23.88
N ASP A 649 -1.20 -15.84 -23.63
CA ASP A 649 -0.92 -17.25 -23.89
C ASP A 649 -0.80 -17.47 -25.42
N ILE A 650 0.29 -18.12 -25.84
CA ILE A 650 0.57 -18.47 -27.25
C ILE A 650 -0.59 -19.28 -27.85
N ASN A 651 -1.27 -20.05 -27.02
CA ASN A 651 -2.37 -20.92 -27.42
C ASN A 651 -3.75 -20.29 -27.21
N PHE A 652 -3.85 -18.98 -26.89
CA PHE A 652 -5.12 -18.32 -26.59
C PHE A 652 -6.21 -18.57 -27.65
N LEU A 653 -5.88 -18.44 -28.95
CA LEU A 653 -6.82 -18.67 -30.05
C LEU A 653 -6.93 -20.16 -30.48
N ASN A 654 -5.86 -20.92 -30.32
CA ASN A 654 -5.72 -22.26 -30.90
C ASN A 654 -6.23 -23.36 -29.95
N ASN A 655 -6.01 -23.20 -28.65
CA ASN A 655 -6.42 -24.20 -27.68
C ASN A 655 -7.88 -23.98 -27.26
N LYS A 656 -8.76 -24.75 -27.89
CA LYS A 656 -10.19 -24.82 -27.56
C LYS A 656 -10.45 -26.14 -26.85
N SER A 657 -9.97 -26.32 -25.63
CA SER A 657 -10.08 -27.64 -24.96
C SER A 657 -11.54 -28.06 -24.73
N TYR A 658 -12.44 -27.09 -24.51
CA TYR A 658 -13.86 -27.34 -24.23
C TYR A 658 -14.76 -26.42 -25.06
N ILE A 659 -15.93 -26.96 -25.44
CA ILE A 659 -16.99 -26.23 -26.13
C ILE A 659 -18.32 -26.51 -25.43
N MET A 660 -19.09 -25.46 -25.16
CA MET A 660 -20.48 -25.56 -24.72
C MET A 660 -21.43 -25.30 -25.89
N PHE A 661 -22.36 -26.23 -26.12
CA PHE A 661 -23.42 -26.08 -27.13
C PHE A 661 -24.69 -25.54 -26.46
N ILE A 662 -25.03 -24.27 -26.70
CA ILE A 662 -26.15 -23.60 -26.02
C ILE A 662 -27.48 -24.27 -26.38
N ASN A 663 -27.69 -24.58 -27.67
CA ASN A 663 -28.94 -25.18 -28.14
C ASN A 663 -29.22 -26.58 -27.57
N ARG A 664 -28.16 -27.29 -27.17
CA ARG A 664 -28.25 -28.67 -26.65
C ARG A 664 -28.05 -28.75 -25.13
N GLY A 665 -27.49 -27.70 -24.51
CA GLY A 665 -27.31 -27.62 -23.06
C GLY A 665 -26.21 -28.53 -22.49
N TYR A 666 -25.13 -28.81 -23.23
CA TYR A 666 -24.01 -29.61 -22.70
C TYR A 666 -22.63 -29.03 -23.05
N VAL A 667 -21.64 -29.37 -22.23
CA VAL A 667 -20.21 -29.05 -22.43
C VAL A 667 -19.49 -30.33 -22.83
N THR A 668 -18.66 -30.27 -23.87
CA THR A 668 -17.86 -31.40 -24.35
C THR A 668 -16.41 -31.00 -24.58
N THR A 669 -15.50 -31.98 -24.52
CA THR A 669 -14.14 -31.80 -25.06
C THR A 669 -14.16 -31.71 -26.58
N THR A 670 -13.14 -31.08 -27.16
CA THR A 670 -12.96 -30.94 -28.62
C THR A 670 -12.20 -32.10 -29.27
N GLU A 671 -11.85 -33.12 -28.50
CA GLU A 671 -11.22 -34.33 -29.00
C GLU A 671 -12.14 -35.08 -29.97
N GLN A 672 -11.66 -35.35 -31.19
CA GLN A 672 -12.47 -35.98 -32.24
C GLN A 672 -12.71 -37.48 -32.00
N PHE A 673 -11.76 -38.16 -31.36
CA PHE A 673 -11.77 -39.63 -31.26
C PHE A 673 -12.50 -40.16 -30.02
N ASN A 674 -12.62 -39.39 -28.94
CA ASN A 674 -13.35 -39.76 -27.71
C ASN A 674 -13.86 -38.50 -26.97
N PRO A 675 -14.97 -37.89 -27.42
CA PRO A 675 -15.50 -36.70 -26.78
C PRO A 675 -16.03 -37.02 -25.39
N GLN A 676 -15.58 -36.26 -24.39
CA GLN A 676 -16.05 -36.38 -23.01
C GLN A 676 -17.10 -35.32 -22.72
N ILE A 677 -18.22 -35.70 -22.10
CA ILE A 677 -19.34 -34.82 -21.79
C ILE A 677 -19.36 -34.49 -20.30
N LEU A 678 -19.47 -33.20 -19.95
CA LEU A 678 -19.60 -32.77 -18.56
C LEU A 678 -20.96 -33.20 -17.98
N ILE A 679 -20.93 -33.90 -16.84
CA ILE A 679 -22.13 -34.24 -16.09
C ILE A 679 -22.56 -33.03 -15.26
N ASN A 680 -23.83 -32.64 -15.40
CA ASN A 680 -24.40 -31.53 -14.64
C ASN A 680 -24.34 -31.81 -13.12
N GLN A 681 -23.79 -30.87 -12.35
CA GLN A 681 -23.64 -31.00 -10.89
C GLN A 681 -24.98 -31.08 -10.14
N SER A 682 -26.09 -30.68 -10.75
CA SER A 682 -27.45 -30.79 -10.19
C SER A 682 -28.13 -32.13 -10.52
N SER A 683 -27.49 -32.99 -11.32
CA SER A 683 -28.03 -34.31 -11.63
C SER A 683 -28.04 -35.23 -10.39
N VAL A 684 -29.04 -36.11 -10.30
CA VAL A 684 -29.15 -37.11 -9.22
C VAL A 684 -27.92 -38.01 -9.16
N PHE A 685 -27.37 -38.36 -10.33
CA PHE A 685 -26.15 -39.17 -10.43
C PHE A 685 -24.95 -38.50 -9.77
N PHE A 686 -24.67 -37.23 -10.10
CA PHE A 686 -23.59 -36.47 -9.48
C PHE A 686 -23.81 -36.34 -7.97
N GLN A 687 -25.02 -35.95 -7.54
CA GLN A 687 -25.35 -35.75 -6.13
C GLN A 687 -25.19 -37.02 -5.30
N SER A 688 -25.57 -38.18 -5.85
CA SER A 688 -25.40 -39.47 -5.17
C SER A 688 -23.94 -39.80 -4.91
N LEU A 689 -23.06 -39.67 -5.91
CA LEU A 689 -21.64 -39.95 -5.77
C LEU A 689 -20.94 -38.91 -4.89
N PHE A 690 -21.26 -37.63 -5.08
CA PHE A 690 -20.72 -36.52 -4.31
C PHE A 690 -21.02 -36.68 -2.82
N ASN A 691 -22.29 -36.81 -2.43
CA ASN A 691 -22.67 -36.88 -1.02
C ASN A 691 -22.17 -38.15 -0.33
N ARG A 692 -22.02 -39.26 -1.06
CA ARG A 692 -21.56 -40.53 -0.49
C ARG A 692 -20.05 -40.54 -0.23
N TYR A 693 -19.24 -40.02 -1.16
CA TYR A 693 -17.79 -40.18 -1.12
C TYR A 693 -17.02 -38.85 -1.13
N PHE A 694 -17.33 -37.95 -2.06
CA PHE A 694 -16.45 -36.84 -2.39
C PHE A 694 -16.68 -35.57 -1.57
N SER A 695 -17.86 -35.42 -0.94
CA SER A 695 -18.16 -34.35 0.03
C SER A 695 -17.21 -34.33 1.23
N ARG A 696 -16.48 -35.43 1.46
CA ARG A 696 -15.48 -35.58 2.51
C ARG A 696 -14.11 -35.01 2.13
N LEU A 697 -13.87 -34.74 0.84
CA LEU A 697 -12.59 -34.24 0.34
C LEU A 697 -12.66 -32.77 -0.08
N ASP A 698 -13.73 -32.37 -0.78
CA ASP A 698 -13.86 -31.04 -1.34
C ASP A 698 -15.32 -30.59 -1.50
N ASP A 699 -15.51 -29.29 -1.70
CA ASP A 699 -16.82 -28.68 -1.92
C ASP A 699 -17.30 -28.92 -3.36
N LYS A 700 -18.64 -28.92 -3.54
CA LYS A 700 -19.30 -29.18 -4.83
C LYS A 700 -18.70 -28.40 -6.02
N PRO A 701 -18.37 -27.09 -5.95
CA PRO A 701 -17.84 -26.35 -7.09
C PRO A 701 -16.50 -26.87 -7.62
N TYR A 702 -15.67 -27.48 -6.76
CA TYR A 702 -14.32 -27.95 -7.11
C TYR A 702 -14.30 -29.41 -7.60
N ILE A 703 -15.47 -30.02 -7.78
CA ILE A 703 -15.60 -31.39 -8.25
C ILE A 703 -16.39 -31.40 -9.56
N TYR A 704 -15.83 -32.02 -10.58
CA TYR A 704 -16.50 -32.21 -11.86
C TYR A 704 -16.37 -33.66 -12.34
N MET A 705 -17.36 -34.10 -13.12
CA MET A 705 -17.40 -35.46 -13.65
C MET A 705 -17.57 -35.41 -15.15
N MET A 706 -16.72 -36.14 -15.87
CA MET A 706 -16.72 -36.24 -17.32
C MET A 706 -17.13 -37.65 -17.73
N LEU A 707 -18.18 -37.76 -18.53
CA LEU A 707 -18.66 -39.00 -19.12
C LEU A 707 -17.87 -39.28 -20.40
N ASN A 708 -17.17 -40.41 -20.44
CA ASN A 708 -16.49 -40.91 -21.64
C ASN A 708 -17.28 -42.09 -22.21
N ASN A 709 -17.76 -41.96 -23.45
CA ASN A 709 -18.51 -43.00 -24.14
C ASN A 709 -17.53 -43.88 -24.93
N ILE A 710 -17.38 -45.14 -24.51
CA ILE A 710 -16.48 -46.09 -25.17
C ILE A 710 -17.22 -46.82 -26.30
N ASP A 711 -18.48 -47.21 -26.05
CA ASP A 711 -19.40 -47.80 -27.03
C ASP A 711 -20.84 -47.29 -26.78
N GLN A 712 -21.82 -47.65 -27.63
CA GLN A 712 -23.24 -47.31 -27.44
C GLN A 712 -23.83 -47.79 -26.10
N THR A 713 -23.19 -48.77 -25.45
CA THR A 713 -23.66 -49.42 -24.20
C THR A 713 -22.67 -49.33 -23.05
N ASN A 714 -21.43 -48.86 -23.29
CA ASN A 714 -20.37 -48.80 -22.30
C ASN A 714 -19.91 -47.35 -22.11
N PHE A 715 -20.04 -46.86 -20.88
CA PHE A 715 -19.55 -45.53 -20.50
C PHE A 715 -18.76 -45.59 -19.20
N ILE A 716 -17.72 -44.76 -19.13
CA ILE A 716 -16.86 -44.60 -17.96
C ILE A 716 -16.96 -43.17 -17.49
N VAL A 717 -17.07 -42.96 -16.18
CA VAL A 717 -17.11 -41.61 -15.60
C VAL A 717 -15.76 -41.30 -14.98
N HIS A 718 -15.11 -40.25 -15.48
CA HIS A 718 -13.93 -39.67 -14.87
C HIS A 718 -14.35 -38.59 -13.89
N ILE A 719 -13.90 -38.70 -12.64
CA ILE A 719 -14.26 -37.80 -11.54
C ILE A 719 -12.99 -37.03 -11.17
N HIS A 720 -13.06 -35.71 -11.16
CA HIS A 720 -11.91 -34.84 -10.95
C HIS A 720 -12.17 -33.89 -9.79
N LEU A 721 -11.22 -33.82 -8.86
CA LEU A 721 -11.19 -32.85 -7.78
C LEU A 721 -10.16 -31.78 -8.17
N SER A 722 -10.62 -30.72 -8.82
CA SER A 722 -9.77 -29.74 -9.52
C SER A 722 -8.74 -29.10 -8.59
N ARG A 723 -9.17 -28.78 -7.36
CA ARG A 723 -8.34 -28.15 -6.35
C ARG A 723 -7.27 -29.11 -5.79
N LEU A 724 -7.58 -30.39 -5.60
CA LEU A 724 -6.63 -31.38 -5.05
C LEU A 724 -5.75 -32.03 -6.11
N GLY A 725 -6.11 -31.91 -7.39
CA GLY A 725 -5.40 -32.59 -8.48
C GLY A 725 -5.55 -34.13 -8.45
N ILE A 726 -6.58 -34.66 -7.78
CA ILE A 726 -6.85 -36.10 -7.67
C ILE A 726 -7.97 -36.47 -8.64
N ALA A 727 -7.84 -37.62 -9.30
CA ALA A 727 -8.83 -38.15 -10.23
C ALA A 727 -9.22 -39.60 -9.91
N PHE A 728 -10.49 -39.92 -10.15
CA PHE A 728 -11.04 -41.26 -10.01
C PHE A 728 -11.76 -41.68 -11.29
N GLN A 729 -11.92 -42.99 -11.45
CA GLN A 729 -12.62 -43.59 -12.56
C GLN A 729 -13.71 -44.51 -12.03
N TYR A 730 -14.96 -44.26 -12.42
CA TYR A 730 -16.10 -45.07 -12.05
C TYR A 730 -16.58 -45.90 -13.24
N ASP A 731 -16.63 -47.23 -13.06
CA ASP A 731 -17.26 -48.17 -13.99
C ASP A 731 -18.64 -48.59 -13.42
N PRO A 732 -19.75 -48.13 -14.03
CA PRO A 732 -21.10 -48.48 -13.59
C PRO A 732 -21.41 -49.98 -13.59
N ARG A 733 -20.71 -50.79 -14.39
CA ARG A 733 -20.98 -52.25 -14.49
C ARG A 733 -20.44 -53.00 -13.29
N THR A 734 -19.29 -52.58 -12.78
CA THR A 734 -18.65 -53.19 -11.61
C THR A 734 -19.07 -52.49 -10.31
N ASN A 735 -19.61 -51.26 -10.42
CA ASN A 735 -19.93 -50.38 -9.30
C ASN A 735 -18.68 -50.08 -8.44
N ILE A 736 -17.51 -50.05 -9.07
CA ILE A 736 -16.21 -49.78 -8.42
C ILE A 736 -15.69 -48.42 -8.90
N ILE A 737 -15.18 -47.63 -7.94
CA ILE A 737 -14.49 -46.37 -8.21
C ILE A 737 -13.01 -46.58 -7.95
N ILE A 738 -12.19 -46.53 -8.99
CA ILE A 738 -10.74 -46.77 -8.97
C ILE A 738 -10.02 -45.42 -8.89
N SER A 739 -8.97 -45.31 -8.08
CA SER A 739 -8.11 -44.12 -8.04
C SER A 739 -7.16 -44.12 -9.24
N ARG A 740 -6.94 -42.95 -9.85
CA ARG A 740 -5.99 -42.81 -10.95
C ARG A 740 -4.54 -42.77 -10.44
N GLU A 741 -4.32 -42.10 -9.31
CA GLU A 741 -3.02 -41.94 -8.66
C GLU A 741 -2.57 -43.24 -7.98
N TYR A 742 -3.52 -44.02 -7.47
CA TYR A 742 -3.30 -45.33 -6.86
C TYR A 742 -4.08 -46.41 -7.62
N SER A 743 -3.52 -46.86 -8.74
CA SER A 743 -4.18 -47.76 -9.68
C SER A 743 -4.56 -49.14 -9.10
N ASP A 744 -3.90 -49.56 -8.02
CA ASP A 744 -4.18 -50.80 -7.28
C ASP A 744 -5.27 -50.63 -6.21
N MET A 745 -5.87 -49.45 -6.09
CA MET A 745 -6.79 -49.06 -5.03
C MET A 745 -8.15 -48.59 -5.56
N CYS A 746 -9.20 -48.93 -4.83
CA CYS A 746 -10.57 -48.47 -5.06
C CYS A 746 -11.19 -47.87 -3.80
N ILE A 747 -12.21 -47.03 -3.96
CA ILE A 747 -12.93 -46.46 -2.82
C ILE A 747 -13.56 -47.58 -2.00
N ASP A 748 -13.28 -47.61 -0.69
CA ASP A 748 -13.90 -48.55 0.24
C ASP A 748 -15.39 -48.21 0.42
N GLU A 749 -16.28 -49.21 0.35
CA GLU A 749 -17.70 -48.97 0.58
C GLU A 749 -17.99 -48.57 2.04
N HIS A 750 -17.14 -49.03 2.96
CA HIS A 750 -17.19 -48.73 4.38
C HIS A 750 -16.10 -47.70 4.74
N GLN A 751 -16.47 -46.43 4.71
CA GLN A 751 -15.56 -45.33 5.00
C GLN A 751 -15.22 -45.17 6.50
N LEU A 752 -15.86 -45.93 7.40
CA LEU A 752 -15.56 -45.95 8.83
C LEU A 752 -14.60 -47.10 9.14
N PHE A 753 -13.41 -46.78 9.63
CA PHE A 753 -12.36 -47.77 9.92
C PHE A 753 -11.99 -47.90 11.41
N GLY A 754 -12.61 -47.12 12.29
CA GLY A 754 -12.54 -47.29 13.74
C GLY A 754 -11.52 -46.42 14.49
N SER A 755 -10.77 -45.55 13.81
CA SER A 755 -9.94 -44.48 14.42
C SER A 755 -10.28 -43.12 13.80
N LEU A 756 -9.70 -42.04 14.33
CA LEU A 756 -10.05 -40.65 14.00
C LEU A 756 -11.55 -40.36 14.12
N THR A 757 -12.17 -40.89 15.19
CA THR A 757 -13.61 -40.79 15.43
C THR A 757 -14.05 -39.33 15.54
N GLY A 758 -15.01 -38.92 14.70
CA GLY A 758 -15.47 -37.53 14.63
C GLY A 758 -14.87 -36.73 13.47
N LEU A 759 -13.86 -37.24 12.77
CA LEU A 759 -13.34 -36.59 11.56
C LEU A 759 -14.33 -36.75 10.40
N MET A 760 -14.84 -35.63 9.88
CA MET A 760 -15.80 -35.62 8.78
C MET A 760 -15.12 -35.70 7.39
N SER A 761 -13.84 -35.32 7.34
CA SER A 761 -13.08 -35.23 6.10
C SER A 761 -12.08 -36.38 5.94
N GLY A 762 -12.12 -37.08 4.82
CA GLY A 762 -11.23 -38.19 4.53
C GLY A 762 -11.88 -39.26 3.66
N LEU A 763 -11.12 -39.78 2.70
CA LEU A 763 -11.55 -40.83 1.78
C LEU A 763 -10.66 -42.06 1.94
N LEU A 764 -11.26 -43.16 2.37
CA LEU A 764 -10.61 -44.45 2.54
C LEU A 764 -10.63 -45.25 1.25
N LEU A 765 -9.46 -45.76 0.89
CA LEU A 765 -9.21 -46.62 -0.26
C LEU A 765 -8.79 -48.02 0.20
N SER A 766 -9.29 -49.03 -0.49
CA SER A 766 -9.01 -50.45 -0.27
C SER A 766 -8.38 -51.08 -1.53
N PRO A 767 -7.50 -52.08 -1.37
CA PRO A 767 -6.90 -52.78 -2.51
C PRO A 767 -7.95 -53.38 -3.43
N LEU A 768 -7.68 -53.33 -4.73
CA LEU A 768 -8.52 -53.88 -5.79
C LEU A 768 -8.46 -55.43 -5.76
N SER A 769 -9.15 -56.05 -4.79
CA SER A 769 -9.24 -57.51 -4.67
C SER A 769 -10.49 -58.05 -5.35
N VAL A 770 -10.31 -59.02 -6.26
CA VAL A 770 -11.38 -59.71 -7.00
C VAL A 770 -12.33 -60.51 -6.07
N ASN A 771 -11.91 -60.80 -4.82
CA ASN A 771 -12.67 -61.58 -3.86
C ASN A 771 -12.86 -60.85 -2.51
N LYS A 772 -13.56 -59.70 -2.50
CA LYS A 772 -13.95 -58.96 -1.27
C LYS A 772 -14.61 -59.84 -0.19
N ARG A 773 -15.29 -60.93 -0.56
CA ARG A 773 -16.05 -61.80 0.36
C ARG A 773 -15.22 -62.77 1.21
N LYS A 774 -13.88 -62.83 1.05
CA LYS A 774 -13.01 -63.78 1.79
C LYS A 774 -11.84 -63.14 2.56
N MET A 775 -11.68 -61.82 2.53
CA MET A 775 -10.61 -61.15 3.28
C MET A 775 -11.18 -60.51 4.56
N GLU A 776 -10.85 -61.09 5.71
CA GLU A 776 -11.16 -60.51 7.03
C GLU A 776 -10.25 -59.31 7.37
N CYS A 777 -9.09 -59.18 6.71
CA CYS A 777 -8.12 -58.09 6.92
C CYS A 777 -7.43 -57.71 5.61
N TYR A 778 -7.30 -56.41 5.33
CA TYR A 778 -6.50 -55.93 4.19
C TYR A 778 -5.01 -55.83 4.57
N PRO A 779 -4.08 -56.11 3.64
CA PRO A 779 -2.65 -55.96 3.91
C PRO A 779 -2.28 -54.51 4.19
N TYR A 780 -2.86 -53.57 3.43
CA TYR A 780 -2.80 -52.15 3.68
C TYR A 780 -3.99 -51.44 3.00
N ARG A 781 -4.47 -50.35 3.60
CA ARG A 781 -5.45 -49.41 3.03
C ARG A 781 -4.85 -48.00 3.03
N LYS A 782 -5.39 -47.09 2.22
CA LYS A 782 -4.91 -45.70 2.15
C LYS A 782 -6.03 -44.74 2.51
N LEU A 783 -5.77 -43.78 3.39
CA LEU A 783 -6.69 -42.71 3.75
C LEU A 783 -6.16 -41.39 3.19
N ILE A 784 -6.91 -40.78 2.28
CA ILE A 784 -6.63 -39.46 1.72
C ILE A 784 -7.36 -38.44 2.59
N VAL A 785 -6.62 -37.47 3.15
CA VAL A 785 -7.20 -36.39 3.97
C VAL A 785 -6.77 -35.04 3.40
N PRO A 786 -7.71 -34.13 3.06
CA PRO A 786 -7.33 -32.81 2.58
C PRO A 786 -6.65 -32.01 3.69
N PHE A 787 -5.76 -31.10 3.33
CA PHE A 787 -5.13 -30.20 4.29
C PHE A 787 -5.94 -28.90 4.43
N GLY A 788 -6.04 -28.40 5.67
CA GLY A 788 -6.73 -27.16 6.01
C GLY A 788 -6.71 -26.89 7.51
N GLU A 789 -7.39 -25.82 7.94
CA GLU A 789 -7.51 -25.48 9.36
C GLU A 789 -8.57 -26.35 10.03
N LEU A 790 -8.24 -26.91 11.20
CA LEU A 790 -9.11 -27.82 11.92
C LEU A 790 -10.02 -27.06 12.88
N HIS A 791 -11.32 -27.26 12.74
CA HIS A 791 -12.32 -26.74 13.66
C HIS A 791 -13.08 -27.89 14.33
N SER A 792 -13.27 -27.78 15.63
CA SER A 792 -14.13 -28.67 16.41
C SER A 792 -15.49 -28.03 16.63
N GLU A 793 -16.54 -28.74 16.23
CA GLU A 793 -17.94 -28.40 16.52
C GLU A 793 -18.55 -29.42 17.48
N LYS A 794 -19.42 -28.94 18.38
CA LYS A 794 -20.20 -29.81 19.27
C LYS A 794 -21.64 -29.86 18.79
N ILE A 795 -22.03 -30.99 18.20
CA ILE A 795 -23.41 -31.23 17.78
C ILE A 795 -24.20 -31.72 19.00
N SER A 796 -25.36 -31.11 19.26
CA SER A 796 -26.15 -31.30 20.49
C SER A 796 -26.67 -32.73 20.74
N ASN A 797 -26.50 -33.65 19.79
CA ASN A 797 -27.02 -35.02 19.83
C ASN A 797 -25.95 -36.12 19.69
N ILE A 798 -24.66 -35.77 19.74
CA ILE A 798 -23.55 -36.72 19.57
C ILE A 798 -22.58 -36.59 20.74
N ASP A 799 -22.21 -37.72 21.35
CA ASP A 799 -21.34 -37.78 22.55
C ASP A 799 -19.84 -37.58 22.25
N TYR A 800 -19.48 -37.48 20.96
CA TYR A 800 -18.13 -37.21 20.49
C TYR A 800 -18.08 -35.91 19.67
N GLN A 801 -16.93 -35.23 19.65
CA GLN A 801 -16.75 -33.99 18.90
C GLN A 801 -16.65 -34.25 17.40
N THR A 802 -17.17 -33.33 16.57
CA THR A 802 -16.99 -33.39 15.12
C THR A 802 -15.88 -32.44 14.69
N VAL A 803 -14.94 -32.96 13.90
CA VAL A 803 -13.80 -32.20 13.38
C VAL A 803 -14.01 -31.98 11.88
N ILE A 804 -13.99 -30.71 11.49
CA ILE A 804 -14.17 -30.25 10.11
C ILE A 804 -12.88 -29.57 9.66
N ILE A 805 -12.47 -29.85 8.44
CA ILE A 805 -11.30 -29.24 7.81
C ILE A 805 -11.80 -28.06 6.97
N HIS A 806 -11.56 -26.83 7.42
CA HIS A 806 -11.90 -25.63 6.68
C HIS A 806 -10.75 -25.26 5.73
N ARG A 807 -11.08 -25.13 4.45
CA ARG A 807 -10.12 -24.85 3.37
C ARG A 807 -10.38 -23.45 2.82
N SER A 808 -9.89 -22.42 3.51
CA SER A 808 -10.07 -21.02 3.11
C SER A 808 -9.40 -20.72 1.76
N SER A 809 -10.11 -19.99 0.89
CA SER A 809 -9.66 -19.56 -0.45
C SER A 809 -8.48 -18.58 -0.43
N SER A 810 -8.09 -18.06 0.75
CA SER A 810 -7.02 -17.07 0.90
C SER A 810 -5.66 -17.66 1.31
N VAL A 811 -5.54 -18.98 1.48
CA VAL A 811 -4.34 -19.62 2.05
C VAL A 811 -3.56 -20.39 0.98
N SER A 812 -2.23 -20.29 1.01
CA SER A 812 -1.24 -20.90 0.10
C SER A 812 -1.28 -22.44 -0.04
N PHE A 813 -2.21 -23.11 0.64
CA PHE A 813 -2.24 -24.57 0.81
C PHE A 813 -3.47 -25.24 0.19
N LEU A 814 -4.21 -24.52 -0.67
CA LEU A 814 -5.45 -25.01 -1.29
C LEU A 814 -5.29 -26.36 -2.01
N HIS A 815 -4.12 -26.69 -2.54
CA HIS A 815 -3.91 -27.91 -3.36
C HIS A 815 -3.42 -29.13 -2.57
N GLN A 816 -3.19 -28.99 -1.26
CA GLN A 816 -2.49 -30.01 -0.48
C GLN A 816 -3.44 -31.00 0.18
N TYR A 817 -2.98 -32.25 0.25
CA TYR A 817 -3.60 -33.35 0.97
C TYR A 817 -2.51 -34.28 1.49
N PHE A 818 -2.84 -35.08 2.50
CA PHE A 818 -1.96 -36.10 3.05
C PHE A 818 -2.54 -37.48 2.81
N VAL A 819 -1.65 -38.46 2.64
CA VAL A 819 -2.03 -39.86 2.52
C VAL A 819 -1.47 -40.64 3.70
N PHE A 820 -2.37 -41.36 4.36
CA PHE A 820 -2.03 -42.20 5.50
C PHE A 820 -2.25 -43.67 5.16
N ILE A 821 -1.27 -44.51 5.48
CA ILE A 821 -1.34 -45.96 5.30
C ILE A 821 -1.90 -46.59 6.56
N LEU A 822 -2.95 -47.37 6.38
CA LEU A 822 -3.57 -48.21 7.41
C LEU A 822 -3.07 -49.64 7.25
N ASN A 823 -2.46 -50.19 8.29
CA ASN A 823 -2.08 -51.61 8.33
C ASN A 823 -3.02 -52.37 9.26
N ASP A 824 -3.95 -53.14 8.71
CA ASP A 824 -4.99 -53.81 9.52
C ASP A 824 -4.45 -54.93 10.40
N ARG A 825 -3.27 -55.49 10.07
CA ARG A 825 -2.61 -56.51 10.90
C ARG A 825 -1.92 -55.88 12.11
N LEU A 826 -1.21 -54.77 11.90
CA LEU A 826 -0.49 -54.06 12.97
C LEU A 826 -1.41 -53.12 13.75
N LYS A 827 -2.57 -52.76 13.18
CA LYS A 827 -3.50 -51.75 13.71
C LYS A 827 -2.85 -50.37 13.87
N ILE A 828 -2.03 -49.99 12.89
CA ILE A 828 -1.26 -48.73 12.89
C ILE A 828 -1.66 -47.88 11.69
N LEU A 829 -1.83 -46.58 11.94
CA LEU A 829 -1.97 -45.52 10.93
C LEU A 829 -0.65 -44.73 10.85
N GLN A 830 -0.06 -44.64 9.65
CA GLN A 830 1.25 -43.99 9.42
C GLN A 830 1.18 -43.03 8.23
N SER A 831 1.99 -41.97 8.25
CA SER A 831 2.13 -41.06 7.10
C SER A 831 3.16 -41.57 6.10
N THR A 832 2.94 -41.26 4.82
CA THR A 832 3.90 -41.51 3.73
C THR A 832 4.94 -40.41 3.57
N ASP A 833 4.70 -39.23 4.15
CA ASP A 833 5.45 -38.01 3.86
C ASP A 833 6.46 -37.69 4.99
N SER A 834 7.44 -36.82 4.71
CA SER A 834 8.39 -36.31 5.70
C SER A 834 7.69 -35.34 6.68
N PRO A 835 8.34 -34.86 7.76
CA PRO A 835 7.77 -34.79 9.12
C PRO A 835 6.42 -34.07 9.23
N THR A 836 6.16 -33.11 8.35
CA THR A 836 4.86 -32.51 8.08
C THR A 836 3.66 -33.46 8.10
N GLY A 837 3.71 -34.58 7.35
CA GLY A 837 2.59 -35.53 7.30
C GLY A 837 2.35 -36.24 8.63
N TRP A 838 3.43 -36.52 9.37
CA TRP A 838 3.37 -37.08 10.72
C TRP A 838 2.81 -36.08 11.73
N LEU A 839 3.20 -34.81 11.63
CA LEU A 839 2.67 -33.72 12.46
C LEU A 839 1.17 -33.52 12.21
N TYR A 840 0.72 -33.56 10.95
CA TYR A 840 -0.70 -33.47 10.64
C TYR A 840 -1.48 -34.65 11.19
N LEU A 841 -0.94 -35.87 11.07
CA LEU A 841 -1.56 -37.06 11.64
C LEU A 841 -1.68 -36.97 13.17
N ALA A 842 -0.63 -36.49 13.83
CA ALA A 842 -0.64 -36.28 15.28
C ALA A 842 -1.69 -35.23 15.69
N LEU A 843 -1.80 -34.14 14.94
CA LEU A 843 -2.82 -33.12 15.15
C LEU A 843 -4.25 -33.67 14.95
N LEU A 844 -4.49 -34.47 13.91
CA LEU A 844 -5.78 -35.14 13.69
C LEU A 844 -6.14 -36.06 14.86
N HIS A 845 -5.20 -36.88 15.35
CA HIS A 845 -5.43 -37.74 16.52
C HIS A 845 -5.69 -36.93 17.80
N ALA A 846 -4.95 -35.84 18.03
CA ALA A 846 -5.16 -34.95 19.17
C ALA A 846 -6.56 -34.33 19.15
N MET A 847 -6.98 -33.86 17.98
CA MET A 847 -8.27 -33.21 17.73
C MET A 847 -9.43 -34.21 17.57
N THR A 848 -9.21 -35.52 17.50
CA THR A 848 -10.28 -36.54 17.43
C THR A 848 -10.25 -37.50 18.62
N SER A 849 -9.49 -37.14 19.67
CA SER A 849 -9.37 -37.95 20.87
C SER A 849 -10.72 -38.14 21.55
N HIS A 850 -10.84 -39.19 22.36
CA HIS A 850 -11.97 -39.43 23.25
C HIS A 850 -11.45 -40.01 24.56
N THR A 851 -12.28 -40.04 25.61
CA THR A 851 -11.92 -40.67 26.91
C THR A 851 -11.79 -42.19 26.82
N LEU A 852 -12.29 -42.78 25.73
CA LEU A 852 -12.23 -44.22 25.47
C LEU A 852 -11.26 -44.46 24.31
N PRO A 853 -10.48 -45.56 24.34
CA PRO A 853 -9.65 -45.94 23.21
C PRO A 853 -10.46 -46.20 21.95
N ASP A 854 -9.89 -45.85 20.79
CA ASP A 854 -10.52 -46.11 19.50
C ASP A 854 -10.48 -47.62 19.15
N GLN A 855 -11.45 -48.09 18.37
CA GLN A 855 -11.63 -49.52 18.08
C GLN A 855 -10.52 -50.09 17.20
N TYR A 856 -9.82 -49.26 16.45
CA TYR A 856 -8.82 -49.71 15.49
C TYR A 856 -7.45 -49.85 16.16
N THR A 857 -6.92 -48.78 16.75
CA THR A 857 -5.60 -48.71 17.38
C THR A 857 -5.59 -49.25 18.81
N GLY A 858 -6.74 -49.29 19.49
CA GLY A 858 -6.83 -49.62 20.90
C GLY A 858 -6.22 -48.57 21.83
N MET A 859 -5.95 -47.36 21.30
CA MET A 859 -5.44 -46.21 22.05
C MET A 859 -6.40 -45.03 21.93
N THR A 860 -6.35 -44.11 22.89
CA THR A 860 -7.02 -42.81 22.75
C THR A 860 -6.27 -41.96 21.72
N GLY A 861 -6.97 -41.01 21.07
CA GLY A 861 -6.34 -40.08 20.14
C GLY A 861 -5.21 -39.27 20.79
N MET A 862 -5.33 -38.92 22.07
CA MET A 862 -4.27 -38.26 22.84
C MET A 862 -3.02 -39.13 22.97
N GLU A 863 -3.16 -40.39 23.41
CA GLU A 863 -2.04 -41.32 23.52
C GLU A 863 -1.36 -41.52 22.16
N ARG A 864 -2.15 -41.67 21.10
CA ARG A 864 -1.62 -41.84 19.74
C ARG A 864 -0.91 -40.57 19.25
N ALA A 865 -1.44 -39.38 19.52
CA ALA A 865 -0.80 -38.12 19.18
C ALA A 865 0.56 -37.95 19.87
N PHE A 866 0.64 -38.25 21.18
CA PHE A 866 1.90 -38.20 21.93
C PHE A 866 2.90 -39.23 21.43
N GLN A 867 2.45 -40.45 21.11
CA GLN A 867 3.29 -41.48 20.52
C GLN A 867 3.89 -41.03 19.17
N LEU A 868 3.11 -40.35 18.33
CA LEU A 868 3.57 -39.83 17.04
C LEU A 868 4.55 -38.66 17.20
N LEU A 869 4.24 -37.69 18.06
CA LEU A 869 5.11 -36.51 18.32
C LEU A 869 6.46 -36.90 18.94
N ASN A 870 6.49 -37.96 19.73
CA ASN A 870 7.71 -38.50 20.33
C ASN A 870 8.48 -39.45 19.37
N SER A 871 7.91 -39.81 18.22
CA SER A 871 8.56 -40.66 17.24
C SER A 871 9.53 -39.86 16.36
N ALA A 872 10.52 -40.56 15.81
CA ALA A 872 11.45 -39.97 14.83
C ALA A 872 10.75 -39.47 13.55
N GLY A 873 9.49 -39.87 13.29
CA GLY A 873 8.73 -39.41 12.13
C GLY A 873 8.34 -37.93 12.18
N CYS A 874 8.22 -37.33 13.38
CA CYS A 874 7.95 -35.90 13.54
C CYS A 874 9.24 -35.06 13.62
N TRP A 875 10.41 -35.69 13.56
CA TRP A 875 11.70 -34.99 13.62
C TRP A 875 12.13 -34.58 12.22
N SER A 876 12.79 -33.43 12.12
CA SER A 876 13.31 -32.89 10.87
C SER A 876 14.83 -32.77 10.97
N ASP A 877 15.52 -33.16 9.91
CA ASP A 877 16.96 -32.90 9.70
C ASP A 877 17.21 -31.51 9.09
N GLN A 878 16.16 -30.77 8.76
CA GLN A 878 16.18 -29.40 8.24
C GLN A 878 15.28 -28.45 9.07
N PRO A 879 15.45 -27.12 8.96
CA PRO A 879 14.49 -26.16 9.50
C PRO A 879 13.06 -26.44 9.01
N PHE A 880 12.09 -26.44 9.92
CA PHE A 880 10.69 -26.65 9.57
C PHE A 880 10.20 -25.59 8.59
N ASP A 881 9.44 -26.03 7.58
CA ASP A 881 8.75 -25.13 6.67
C ASP A 881 7.57 -24.43 7.37
N SER A 882 7.04 -23.38 6.73
CA SER A 882 5.94 -22.58 7.28
C SER A 882 4.70 -23.42 7.60
N LEU A 883 4.48 -24.51 6.87
CA LEU A 883 3.34 -25.39 7.05
C LEU A 883 3.50 -26.31 8.26
N SER A 884 4.68 -26.91 8.47
CA SER A 884 4.98 -27.67 9.69
C SER A 884 4.93 -26.78 10.94
N LEU A 885 5.43 -25.54 10.84
CA LEU A 885 5.33 -24.55 11.92
C LEU A 885 3.87 -24.20 12.26
N ASN A 886 3.00 -24.09 11.25
CA ASN A 886 1.57 -23.88 11.47
C ASN A 886 0.93 -25.08 12.20
N MET A 887 1.22 -26.31 11.77
CA MET A 887 0.71 -27.52 12.45
C MET A 887 1.17 -27.59 13.92
N LEU A 888 2.44 -27.32 14.19
CA LEU A 888 2.99 -27.28 15.55
C LEU A 888 2.33 -26.19 16.40
N SER A 889 2.01 -25.05 15.79
CA SER A 889 1.27 -23.97 16.46
C SER A 889 -0.16 -24.39 16.80
N GLN A 890 -0.85 -25.09 15.89
CA GLN A 890 -2.18 -25.65 16.15
C GLN A 890 -2.15 -26.70 17.26
N ILE A 891 -1.16 -27.60 17.25
CA ILE A 891 -0.94 -28.59 18.32
C ILE A 891 -0.71 -27.88 19.66
N ALA A 892 0.16 -26.86 19.69
CA ALA A 892 0.45 -26.10 20.90
C ALA A 892 -0.79 -25.38 21.46
N ALA A 893 -1.69 -24.91 20.60
CA ALA A 893 -2.94 -24.24 20.97
C ALA A 893 -4.00 -25.18 21.60
N ILE A 894 -3.80 -26.50 21.55
CA ILE A 894 -4.65 -27.47 22.26
C ILE A 894 -4.39 -27.41 23.78
N SER A 895 -3.17 -27.05 24.20
CA SER A 895 -2.88 -26.85 25.62
C SER A 895 -3.68 -25.66 26.18
N PRO A 896 -4.19 -25.76 27.41
CA PRO A 896 -4.92 -24.65 28.03
C PRO A 896 -3.97 -23.49 28.34
N LYS A 897 -4.47 -22.25 28.26
CA LYS A 897 -3.67 -21.06 28.60
C LYS A 897 -3.57 -20.93 30.12
N VAL A 898 -2.37 -20.66 30.63
CA VAL A 898 -2.11 -20.62 32.07
C VAL A 898 -1.35 -19.36 32.44
N ASP A 899 -1.84 -18.67 33.48
CA ASP A 899 -1.25 -17.43 34.02
C ASP A 899 -1.53 -17.27 35.51
N TYR A 900 -0.93 -16.25 36.13
CA TYR A 900 -1.25 -15.85 37.50
C TYR A 900 -2.20 -14.66 37.56
N TYR A 901 -3.09 -14.62 38.56
CA TYR A 901 -3.96 -13.47 38.82
C TYR A 901 -3.64 -12.82 40.18
N PRO A 902 -3.42 -11.49 40.24
CA PRO A 902 -3.18 -10.57 39.11
C PRO A 902 -1.78 -10.80 38.47
N GLU A 903 -1.60 -10.42 37.21
CA GLU A 903 -0.41 -10.77 36.37
C GLU A 903 0.97 -10.49 37.00
N HIS A 904 1.05 -9.48 37.87
CA HIS A 904 2.31 -9.06 38.51
C HIS A 904 2.64 -9.86 39.79
N LEU A 905 1.82 -10.84 40.18
CA LEU A 905 2.01 -11.64 41.39
C LEU A 905 1.79 -13.14 41.14
N THR A 906 2.60 -13.99 41.76
CA THR A 906 2.48 -15.46 41.71
C THR A 906 1.62 -16.03 42.86
N TYR A 907 0.38 -15.52 43.06
CA TYR A 907 -0.48 -15.93 44.19
C TYR A 907 -1.61 -16.89 43.82
N MET A 908 -2.28 -16.70 42.67
CA MET A 908 -3.42 -17.51 42.25
C MET A 908 -3.24 -18.01 40.82
N GLU A 909 -3.25 -19.33 40.64
CA GLU A 909 -3.16 -19.97 39.32
C GLU A 909 -4.49 -19.81 38.58
N LYS A 910 -4.44 -19.30 37.34
CA LYS A 910 -5.58 -19.12 36.44
C LYS A 910 -5.38 -20.00 35.21
N ILE A 911 -6.31 -20.93 35.00
CA ILE A 911 -6.33 -21.82 33.83
C ILE A 911 -7.50 -21.43 32.94
N ASP A 912 -7.18 -20.88 31.77
CA ASP A 912 -8.13 -20.53 30.72
C ASP A 912 -8.18 -21.69 29.70
N TRP A 913 -9.08 -22.64 29.95
CA TRP A 913 -9.38 -23.73 29.01
C TRP A 913 -9.93 -23.19 27.69
N ASN A 914 -9.51 -23.77 26.58
CA ASN A 914 -9.99 -23.43 25.26
C ASN A 914 -11.50 -23.74 25.16
N LYS A 915 -12.31 -22.69 24.91
CA LYS A 915 -13.77 -22.77 24.82
C LYS A 915 -14.27 -23.11 23.41
N ASN A 916 -13.37 -23.22 22.43
CA ASN A 916 -13.70 -23.39 21.02
C ASN A 916 -14.03 -24.86 20.66
N GLY A 917 -14.94 -25.49 21.41
CA GLY A 917 -15.49 -26.81 21.05
C GLY A 917 -14.66 -28.04 21.46
N ILE A 918 -13.44 -27.87 21.98
CA ILE A 918 -12.57 -28.98 22.43
C ILE A 918 -12.90 -29.37 23.88
N PRO A 919 -13.24 -30.65 24.17
CA PRO A 919 -13.46 -31.12 25.54
C PRO A 919 -12.23 -31.01 26.44
N TYR A 920 -12.45 -30.76 27.73
CA TYR A 920 -11.39 -30.59 28.74
C TYR A 920 -10.44 -31.80 28.81
N SER A 921 -10.95 -33.01 28.58
CA SER A 921 -10.17 -34.25 28.61
C SER A 921 -9.11 -34.35 27.52
N MET A 922 -9.12 -33.45 26.53
CA MET A 922 -8.17 -33.45 25.40
C MET A 922 -7.10 -32.36 25.52
N GLN A 923 -7.31 -31.38 26.41
CA GLN A 923 -6.44 -30.23 26.58
C GLN A 923 -5.27 -30.58 27.52
N HIS A 924 -4.32 -31.33 27.00
CA HIS A 924 -3.14 -31.79 27.74
C HIS A 924 -2.09 -30.66 27.90
N PHE A 925 -1.54 -30.49 29.11
CA PHE A 925 -0.53 -29.43 29.39
C PHE A 925 0.80 -29.61 28.63
N GLY A 926 1.07 -30.83 28.15
CA GLY A 926 2.29 -31.19 27.44
C GLY A 926 2.34 -30.86 25.94
N TYR A 927 1.23 -30.57 25.25
CA TYR A 927 1.26 -30.33 23.79
C TYR A 927 2.12 -29.11 23.42
N TYR A 928 1.95 -27.99 24.11
CA TYR A 928 2.78 -26.79 23.93
C TYR A 928 4.27 -27.08 24.13
N LEU A 929 4.61 -27.84 25.19
CA LEU A 929 5.99 -28.16 25.54
C LEU A 929 6.66 -29.08 24.50
N LEU A 930 5.92 -30.05 23.95
CA LEU A 930 6.42 -30.90 22.86
C LEU A 930 6.60 -30.11 21.56
N ALA A 931 5.61 -29.30 21.19
CA ALA A 931 5.68 -28.51 19.96
C ALA A 931 6.88 -27.54 20.01
N LYS A 932 7.05 -26.85 21.14
CA LYS A 932 8.18 -25.94 21.36
C LYS A 932 9.52 -26.67 21.25
N ARG A 933 9.67 -27.85 21.87
CA ARG A 933 10.89 -28.66 21.75
C ARG A 933 11.20 -29.01 20.30
N LEU A 934 10.22 -29.46 19.52
CA LEU A 934 10.43 -29.83 18.12
C LEU A 934 10.93 -28.64 17.30
N ILE A 935 10.36 -27.45 17.52
CA ILE A 935 10.80 -26.20 16.86
C ILE A 935 12.22 -25.83 17.28
N GLU A 936 12.52 -25.81 18.59
CA GLU A 936 13.86 -25.48 19.10
C GLU A 936 14.92 -26.44 18.57
N THR A 937 14.60 -27.75 18.52
CA THR A 937 15.50 -28.78 17.98
C THR A 937 15.77 -28.54 16.49
N SER A 938 14.74 -28.16 15.73
CA SER A 938 14.87 -27.84 14.30
C SER A 938 15.70 -26.56 14.07
N GLN A 939 15.52 -25.53 14.91
CA GLN A 939 16.27 -24.28 14.84
C GLN A 939 17.77 -24.42 15.14
N GLN A 940 18.14 -25.39 15.99
CA GLN A 940 19.56 -25.70 16.22
C GLN A 940 20.29 -26.12 14.93
N LEU A 941 19.56 -26.55 13.90
CA LEU A 941 20.10 -26.95 12.60
C LEU A 941 20.14 -25.79 11.59
N GLU A 942 19.58 -24.61 11.91
CA GLU A 942 19.43 -23.48 10.97
C GLU A 942 20.78 -22.97 10.44
N PHE A 943 21.84 -23.02 11.24
CA PHE A 943 23.19 -22.60 10.82
C PHE A 943 23.76 -23.40 9.64
N MET A 944 23.23 -24.59 9.35
CA MET A 944 23.67 -25.44 8.24
C MET A 944 22.98 -25.10 6.91
N TYR A 945 22.00 -24.18 6.90
CA TYR A 945 21.18 -23.84 5.73
C TYR A 945 21.26 -22.35 5.38
N SER A 946 21.09 -22.00 4.10
CA SER A 946 21.22 -20.62 3.60
C SER A 946 20.16 -19.67 4.20
N PRO A 947 20.50 -18.39 4.44
CA PRO A 947 19.62 -17.39 5.09
C PRO A 947 18.34 -17.05 4.30
N SER A 948 18.19 -17.53 3.06
CA SER A 948 16.95 -17.41 2.29
C SER A 948 15.78 -18.24 2.84
N ILE A 949 16.02 -19.14 3.80
CA ILE A 949 15.02 -20.06 4.38
C ILE A 949 14.62 -19.64 5.82
N SER A 950 15.07 -18.49 6.35
CA SER A 950 14.72 -18.08 7.72
C SER A 950 13.21 -17.81 7.84
N THR A 951 12.45 -18.81 8.29
CA THR A 951 11.04 -18.68 8.62
C THR A 951 10.93 -18.11 10.03
N LYS A 952 10.22 -17.00 10.18
CA LYS A 952 10.00 -16.37 11.50
C LYS A 952 9.30 -17.37 12.44
N MET A 953 9.66 -17.34 13.72
CA MET A 953 8.96 -18.13 14.71
C MET A 953 7.48 -17.76 14.74
N PRO A 954 6.57 -18.74 14.91
CA PRO A 954 5.17 -18.43 15.11
C PRO A 954 4.97 -17.55 16.37
N GLU A 955 4.09 -16.55 16.27
CA GLU A 955 3.83 -15.58 17.35
C GLU A 955 3.45 -16.22 18.70
N ILE A 956 2.88 -17.44 18.69
CA ILE A 956 2.50 -18.20 19.89
C ILE A 956 3.72 -18.58 20.76
N PHE A 957 4.91 -18.65 20.16
CA PHE A 957 6.16 -18.95 20.85
C PHE A 957 7.02 -17.69 21.12
N GLU A 958 6.76 -16.58 20.44
CA GLU A 958 7.45 -15.29 20.65
C GLU A 958 6.77 -14.42 21.72
N ASN A 959 5.44 -14.42 21.78
CA ASN A 959 4.68 -13.68 22.76
C ASN A 959 4.62 -14.46 24.08
N LYS A 960 4.70 -13.78 25.24
CA LYS A 960 4.49 -14.35 26.59
C LYS A 960 3.04 -14.84 26.83
N LEU A 961 2.36 -15.35 25.81
CA LEU A 961 0.98 -15.83 25.83
C LEU A 961 0.78 -17.06 26.73
N TYR A 962 1.86 -17.82 26.99
CA TYR A 962 1.87 -18.93 27.93
C TYR A 962 2.92 -18.69 29.01
N ASN A 963 2.52 -18.81 30.28
CA ASN A 963 3.48 -18.87 31.37
C ASN A 963 4.10 -20.27 31.44
N GLU A 964 5.21 -20.47 30.71
CA GLU A 964 5.88 -21.78 30.60
C GLU A 964 6.25 -22.39 31.96
N SER A 965 6.67 -21.56 32.93
CA SER A 965 7.03 -22.03 34.28
C SER A 965 5.83 -22.64 35.01
N LEU A 966 4.67 -21.99 34.90
CA LEU A 966 3.42 -22.49 35.48
C LEU A 966 2.90 -23.70 34.70
N LEU A 967 3.04 -23.73 33.38
CA LEU A 967 2.64 -24.86 32.55
C LEU A 967 3.45 -26.13 32.89
N LYS A 968 4.77 -26.00 33.07
CA LYS A 968 5.64 -27.11 33.54
C LYS A 968 5.22 -27.60 34.93
N LYS A 969 4.94 -26.69 35.86
CA LYS A 969 4.43 -27.02 37.20
C LYS A 969 3.10 -27.78 37.14
N LEU A 970 2.15 -27.31 36.34
CA LEU A 970 0.85 -27.96 36.18
C LEU A 970 0.98 -29.32 35.49
N TYR A 971 1.76 -29.44 34.42
CA TYR A 971 2.08 -30.75 33.83
C TYR A 971 2.63 -31.71 34.89
N TRP A 972 3.58 -31.27 35.72
CA TRP A 972 4.18 -32.11 36.76
C TRP A 972 3.16 -32.55 37.81
N ASN A 973 2.29 -31.65 38.27
CA ASN A 973 1.23 -31.95 39.23
C ASN A 973 0.24 -33.00 38.70
N TYR A 974 -0.04 -32.99 37.40
CA TYR A 974 -0.97 -33.92 36.76
C TYR A 974 -0.26 -35.12 36.10
N ARG A 975 1.07 -35.21 36.16
CA ARG A 975 1.88 -36.23 35.46
C ARG A 975 1.38 -37.65 35.67
N ASP A 976 1.10 -38.02 36.92
CA ASP A 976 0.72 -39.38 37.26
C ASP A 976 -0.75 -39.70 36.94
N SER A 977 -1.55 -38.69 36.58
CA SER A 977 -2.90 -38.87 36.03
C SER A 977 -2.90 -39.22 34.53
N TYR A 978 -1.78 -39.01 33.83
CA TYR A 978 -1.63 -39.36 32.42
C TYR A 978 -1.11 -40.79 32.24
N ASN A 979 -1.66 -41.47 31.22
CA ASN A 979 -1.11 -42.74 30.74
C ASN A 979 0.38 -42.55 30.39
N PRO A 980 1.29 -43.47 30.77
CA PRO A 980 2.70 -43.42 30.38
C PRO A 980 2.96 -43.09 28.90
N ILE A 981 2.11 -43.53 27.98
CA ILE A 981 2.23 -43.25 26.54
C ILE A 981 1.97 -41.77 26.20
N ALA A 982 1.12 -41.10 26.99
CA ALA A 982 0.77 -39.68 26.85
C ALA A 982 1.65 -38.75 27.71
N ARG A 983 2.80 -39.23 28.21
CA ARG A 983 3.75 -38.40 28.98
C ARG A 983 4.79 -37.75 28.06
N LEU A 984 5.38 -36.67 28.54
CA LEU A 984 6.55 -36.06 27.92
C LEU A 984 7.75 -37.03 27.93
N PRO A 985 8.66 -36.95 26.94
CA PRO A 985 9.90 -37.70 26.94
C PRO A 985 10.65 -37.58 28.25
N LYS A 986 11.28 -38.69 28.66
CA LYS A 986 12.01 -38.79 29.93
C LYS A 986 13.04 -37.66 30.12
N GLU A 987 13.75 -37.29 29.05
CA GLU A 987 14.71 -36.17 29.05
C GLU A 987 14.06 -34.83 29.44
N ILE A 988 12.84 -34.55 28.98
CA ILE A 988 12.11 -33.33 29.33
C ILE A 988 11.68 -33.39 30.80
N GLU A 989 11.17 -34.54 31.25
CA GLU A 989 10.78 -34.74 32.64
C GLU A 989 11.98 -34.60 33.60
N GLU A 990 13.14 -35.15 33.24
CA GLU A 990 14.39 -35.01 33.99
C GLU A 990 14.88 -33.56 34.03
N ASN A 991 14.79 -32.82 32.92
CA ASN A 991 15.12 -31.39 32.89
C ASN A 991 14.17 -30.55 33.75
N MET A 992 12.86 -30.90 33.78
CA MET A 992 11.91 -30.22 34.68
C MET A 992 12.24 -30.46 36.15
N LEU A 993 12.58 -31.70 36.51
CA LEU A 993 13.03 -32.05 37.86
C LEU A 993 14.22 -31.20 38.30
N CYS A 994 15.25 -31.07 37.46
CA CYS A 994 16.43 -30.26 37.77
C CYS A 994 16.10 -28.77 37.99
N SER A 995 15.07 -28.23 37.31
CA SER A 995 14.64 -26.83 37.47
C SER A 995 13.75 -26.55 38.68
N LEU A 996 13.08 -27.58 39.23
CA LEU A 996 12.15 -27.47 40.36
C LEU A 996 12.83 -27.65 41.73
N TYR A 997 14.08 -28.11 41.78
CA TYR A 997 14.86 -28.20 43.02
C TYR A 997 15.62 -26.90 43.33
N VAL A 998 14.94 -25.91 43.93
CA VAL A 998 15.58 -24.99 44.89
C VAL A 998 14.74 -24.87 46.16
N THR A 999 15.31 -25.43 47.22
CA THR A 999 14.98 -25.42 48.66
C THR A 999 13.78 -26.26 49.15
N PRO A 1000 14.02 -27.35 49.91
CA PRO A 1000 12.98 -28.08 50.62
C PRO A 1000 12.52 -27.26 51.84
N TYR A 1001 11.22 -27.03 51.91
CA TYR A 1001 10.53 -26.53 53.09
C TYR A 1001 10.62 -27.58 54.22
N GLN A 1002 11.36 -27.28 55.30
CA GLN A 1002 11.31 -28.08 56.52
C GLN A 1002 10.03 -27.71 57.30
N PRO A 1003 9.23 -28.69 57.76
CA PRO A 1003 8.05 -28.42 58.55
C PRO A 1003 8.45 -28.23 60.01
N THR A 1004 7.94 -27.18 60.69
CA THR A 1004 7.70 -27.28 62.13
C THR A 1004 6.35 -26.66 62.53
N PRO A 1005 5.65 -27.26 63.49
CA PRO A 1005 4.28 -26.91 63.85
C PRO A 1005 4.24 -25.76 64.87
N ASN A 1006 3.26 -24.88 64.74
CA ASN A 1006 2.98 -23.86 65.76
C ASN A 1006 2.51 -24.51 67.07
N SER A 1007 3.13 -24.14 68.19
CA SER A 1007 2.37 -23.87 69.42
C SER A 1007 3.02 -22.76 70.24
N CYS A 1008 2.15 -21.96 70.85
CA CYS A 1008 2.36 -20.67 71.50
C CYS A 1008 3.47 -20.63 72.58
N SER A 1009 4.11 -19.46 72.76
CA SER A 1009 3.95 -18.65 73.99
C SER A 1009 4.87 -17.41 74.06
N TYR A 1010 4.26 -16.29 74.47
CA TYR A 1010 4.78 -15.17 75.27
C TYR A 1010 6.12 -14.46 74.95
N ALA A 1011 5.94 -13.22 74.46
CA ALA A 1011 6.40 -11.95 75.05
C ALA A 1011 7.89 -11.53 75.08
N ILE A 1012 8.05 -10.22 74.82
CA ILE A 1012 9.07 -9.24 75.29
C ILE A 1012 10.15 -8.79 74.28
N ASN A 1013 9.92 -7.55 73.81
CA ASN A 1013 10.80 -6.38 73.60
C ASN A 1013 12.17 -6.43 72.87
N HIS A 1014 12.27 -5.37 72.05
CA HIS A 1014 13.43 -4.53 71.68
C HIS A 1014 14.03 -4.64 70.27
N THR A 1015 14.03 -3.43 69.68
CA THR A 1015 14.64 -2.85 68.49
C THR A 1015 16.14 -3.09 68.29
N VAL A 1016 16.61 -3.02 67.03
CA VAL A 1016 17.75 -2.19 66.50
C VAL A 1016 18.30 -2.82 65.19
N VAL A 1017 18.05 -2.27 63.97
CA VAL A 1017 18.85 -1.33 63.13
C VAL A 1017 19.52 -2.01 61.90
N ARG A 1018 19.24 -1.44 60.70
CA ARG A 1018 19.90 -1.56 59.36
C ARG A 1018 21.39 -1.10 59.41
N PRO A 1019 22.34 -1.33 58.45
CA PRO A 1019 22.20 -0.87 57.05
C PRO A 1019 23.11 -1.48 55.94
N ILE A 1020 22.88 -0.90 54.75
CA ILE A 1020 23.58 -0.95 53.44
C ILE A 1020 24.86 -0.10 53.49
N ASP A 1021 25.95 -0.47 52.79
CA ASP A 1021 26.70 0.39 51.82
C ASP A 1021 27.99 -0.29 51.31
N ASP A 1022 28.44 0.14 50.13
CA ASP A 1022 29.52 -0.44 49.31
C ASP A 1022 29.54 -0.08 47.77
N LEU A 1023 28.85 0.96 47.21
CA LEU A 1023 29.02 1.66 45.89
C LEU A 1023 29.91 2.95 45.93
N TYR A 1024 30.99 3.14 45.09
CA TYR A 1024 31.88 4.36 44.83
C TYR A 1024 33.42 4.55 45.20
N LYS A 1025 34.52 4.30 44.37
CA LYS A 1025 36.04 4.44 44.46
C LYS A 1025 36.69 4.82 43.10
N ASN A 1026 36.66 6.11 42.74
CA ASN A 1026 37.49 6.89 41.76
C ASN A 1026 36.67 7.49 40.58
N GLY A 1027 35.87 8.54 40.70
CA GLY A 1027 36.24 9.78 41.36
C GLY A 1027 36.70 10.90 40.41
N ASN A 1028 35.87 11.28 39.43
CA ASN A 1028 35.87 12.63 38.85
C ASN A 1028 34.62 12.84 38.00
N VAL A 1029 33.50 13.18 38.64
CA VAL A 1029 32.41 13.93 38.00
C VAL A 1029 32.03 15.06 38.94
N ASN A 1030 31.96 16.26 38.38
CA ASN A 1030 31.93 17.55 39.04
C ASN A 1030 30.51 17.84 39.56
N LEU A 1031 30.32 17.99 40.88
CA LEU A 1031 29.00 18.02 41.53
C LEU A 1031 28.44 19.45 41.75
N LYS A 1032 28.98 20.46 41.07
CA LYS A 1032 28.49 21.83 41.18
C LYS A 1032 27.24 22.17 40.36
N ASP A 1033 26.87 21.37 39.36
CA ASP A 1033 25.69 21.66 38.52
C ASP A 1033 24.39 20.94 38.92
N CYS A 1034 24.42 20.04 39.91
CA CYS A 1034 23.17 19.50 40.48
C CYS A 1034 22.61 20.34 41.64
N SER A 1035 23.20 21.50 41.91
CA SER A 1035 22.73 22.51 42.86
C SER A 1035 21.39 23.16 42.48
N ARG A 1036 20.75 22.74 41.38
CA ARG A 1036 19.51 23.35 40.86
C ARG A 1036 18.29 22.43 40.71
N GLN A 1037 18.34 21.14 41.11
CA GLN A 1037 17.20 20.22 40.88
C GLN A 1037 16.73 19.36 42.08
N HIS A 1038 17.10 19.71 43.32
CA HIS A 1038 16.39 19.36 44.57
C HIS A 1038 15.71 17.97 44.71
N TRP A 1039 16.39 16.86 44.38
CA TRP A 1039 15.80 15.51 44.54
C TRP A 1039 16.57 14.52 45.44
N LEU A 1040 17.57 14.95 46.24
CA LEU A 1040 18.22 14.09 47.24
C LEU A 1040 18.50 14.80 48.60
N PRO A 1041 18.07 14.23 49.77
CA PRO A 1041 18.07 14.94 51.07
C PRO A 1041 19.45 15.17 51.74
N LEU A 1042 20.49 14.42 51.35
CA LEU A 1042 21.81 14.47 52.00
C LEU A 1042 22.70 15.66 51.55
N SER A 1043 22.22 16.47 50.61
CA SER A 1043 22.94 17.65 50.08
C SER A 1043 22.95 18.86 51.03
N GLN A 1044 22.27 18.79 52.18
CA GLN A 1044 22.07 19.97 53.03
C GLN A 1044 23.09 20.17 54.15
N TRP A 1045 23.88 19.16 54.55
CA TRP A 1045 24.68 19.21 55.79
C TRP A 1045 26.19 18.97 55.61
N PHE A 1046 26.68 18.72 54.39
CA PHE A 1046 28.12 18.62 54.09
C PHE A 1046 28.53 19.76 53.15
N ASN A 1047 29.26 20.73 53.70
CA ASN A 1047 29.76 21.89 52.94
C ASN A 1047 31.11 21.63 52.25
N ASP A 1048 31.73 20.46 52.48
CA ASP A 1048 33.05 20.13 51.93
C ASP A 1048 32.99 19.03 50.87
N GLU A 1049 33.26 19.44 49.63
CA GLU A 1049 33.18 18.67 48.39
C GLU A 1049 34.19 17.50 48.35
N ASN A 1050 35.29 17.59 49.11
CA ASN A 1050 36.34 16.57 49.14
C ASN A 1050 35.98 15.33 49.99
N ASN A 1051 35.23 15.48 51.08
CA ASN A 1051 34.80 14.34 51.90
C ASN A 1051 33.71 13.52 51.18
N LEU A 1052 32.79 14.20 50.49
CA LEU A 1052 31.77 13.59 49.64
C LEU A 1052 32.38 12.77 48.49
N LYS A 1053 33.43 13.32 47.86
CA LYS A 1053 34.22 12.60 46.85
C LYS A 1053 34.95 11.39 47.43
N THR A 1054 35.41 11.40 48.68
CA THR A 1054 36.23 10.28 49.22
C THR A 1054 35.38 9.07 49.64
N ILE A 1055 34.17 9.32 50.15
CA ILE A 1055 33.17 8.25 50.37
C ILE A 1055 32.65 7.79 49.01
N TRP A 1056 32.26 8.69 48.11
CA TRP A 1056 32.04 8.31 46.71
C TRP A 1056 33.34 7.91 45.95
N ILE A 1057 34.43 7.72 46.68
CA ILE A 1057 35.62 7.06 46.24
C ILE A 1057 36.06 5.93 47.25
N GLY A 1058 35.27 5.35 48.16
CA GLY A 1058 35.54 4.11 48.93
C GLY A 1058 35.09 2.76 48.33
N LEU A 1059 33.97 2.78 47.64
CA LEU A 1059 33.02 1.72 47.52
C LEU A 1059 32.93 1.07 46.06
N LEU A 1060 33.33 1.75 44.96
CA LEU A 1060 33.17 1.30 43.54
C LEU A 1060 34.37 0.41 43.18
N LYS A 1061 35.53 0.61 43.81
CA LYS A 1061 36.70 -0.27 43.67
C LYS A 1061 36.47 -1.60 44.35
N MET A 1062 35.62 -1.67 45.38
CA MET A 1062 35.27 -2.97 45.95
C MET A 1062 34.38 -3.76 44.97
N ILE A 1063 33.40 -3.08 44.35
CA ILE A 1063 32.56 -3.64 43.28
C ILE A 1063 33.38 -3.97 42.00
N HIS A 1064 34.49 -3.26 41.73
CA HIS A 1064 35.37 -3.49 40.56
C HIS A 1064 36.46 -4.56 40.77
N ASN A 1065 36.71 -5.01 42.01
CA ASN A 1065 37.69 -6.08 42.31
C ASN A 1065 37.02 -7.46 42.56
N LEU A 1066 35.68 -7.52 42.64
CA LEU A 1066 34.91 -8.76 42.71
C LEU A 1066 34.27 -9.16 41.35
N LYS A 1067 34.42 -8.32 40.33
CA LYS A 1067 34.38 -8.66 38.90
C LYS A 1067 35.82 -8.83 38.42
#